data_AF-A0A2P5NWS3-F1
#
_entry.id   AF-A0A2P5NWS3-F1
#
_cell.length_a   1.000
_cell.length_b   1.000
_cell.length_c   1.000
_cell.angle_alpha   90.00
_cell.angle_beta   90.00
_cell.angle_gamma   90.00
#
_symmetry.space_group_name_H-M   'P 1'
#
loop_
_entity.id
_entity.type
_entity.pdbx_description
1 polymer ?
#
loop_
_entity_poly.entity_id
_entity_poly.type
_entity_poly.pdbx_seq_one_letter_code
_entity_poly.pdbx_strand_id
1 'polypeptide(L)'
;MSNTELFFDHINMQLRPISRKKKAAFAMRAAMRMLPLLAVSQIECPEGINQGMNDPFDYWKNEDKNKNLLLIFRCYVTGLEWVLTNNVNIGIAIELGKAVTDINESIISAYEEITSSNFIAASSVLNTTKVGFAAGAATMVIIILDKVKAKVGAATRVADVNATSNAAKASSYSAAFNKTKFDVIKDAVQQDLVELKNKSANDFLMQSLWPAGMPDSWQTLWDQFRVDALNLNAGFDVWLDWYGDRLTGKAIDVELLQQWNRIPDAINAQVPAKTNAYLKNLLQKNIGYPLNRVRAIFIGYGEAGKTSLIRALHDEDVVEGKEPMTAGVEIRDWPVPETDIQAHLWDFGGQVVFHATHKFFLRSSCVYVVVINARADINNSEQAEYWLEHVKVFGNSAPVLLVGSKADEAEIRLQMENLTQKYPNIKGFYAVSCTQAKTSRRHEFEAFKQALSKELQAVGIHQILFTPAQGRVLKELQKNALTDAFMGAEQFQRLCNECQVSDEGELNRAWLIDIFDKLGVMLHFEELKTFHDAYLLNPRWLTHGVYTLTNAKQARISESDMVQILAETKVQDEYQHLLSYPAEKCLFISKAMQRFKLCYPLEKSKDLLIPALLADELPRYPPELQNSETLHFEFAFDGFLPRNLISEFMVTRHEEIIDGLQSQRGAAFKSRSLKAEALVEADYHRRSIDIQVYGRDAKEYLMVLYDEMKGVFGDLALEYREWVDLPAAARIDEEVFGLELKIEKAPYQQLLAFARKKQRVYISESGFSYDLGMLLGVFLTEEGQKKAGIIIQGDYYEGDKKVSEIEIDISNSTIHGSVVAAKTIENSFNSLQQSQEDNQVNQLLAVLLREIQDLNSKVPASQTIEDMSQDAQSLIAETQREKPRPNRLGVSLEGIKEAAQTLGDIAKPVFEVAEKIGPLLLSIGMS
;
A
#
# COMPACT_ATOMS: atom_id res chain seq x y z
N MET A 1 23.61 47.86 2.95
CA MET A 1 22.51 47.44 2.06
C MET A 1 23.05 47.33 0.65
N SER A 2 22.81 46.22 -0.04
CA SER A 2 23.17 46.07 -1.46
C SER A 2 22.33 47.00 -2.34
N ASN A 3 22.81 47.37 -3.54
CA ASN A 3 22.02 48.16 -4.51
C ASN A 3 20.66 47.53 -4.83
N THR A 4 20.58 46.21 -4.68
CA THR A 4 19.39 45.39 -4.88
C THR A 4 18.36 45.55 -3.74
N GLU A 5 18.81 45.61 -2.48
CA GLU A 5 17.95 45.88 -1.32
C GLU A 5 17.35 47.29 -1.35
N LEU A 6 18.12 48.29 -1.80
CA LEU A 6 17.62 49.66 -1.96
C LEU A 6 16.55 49.76 -3.06
N PHE A 7 16.73 49.03 -4.17
CA PHE A 7 15.73 48.93 -5.23
C PHE A 7 14.42 48.30 -4.75
N PHE A 8 14.53 47.25 -3.92
CA PHE A 8 13.40 46.58 -3.31
C PHE A 8 12.58 47.49 -2.39
N ASP A 9 13.24 48.20 -1.48
CA ASP A 9 12.59 49.13 -0.57
C ASP A 9 11.87 50.25 -1.33
N HIS A 10 12.48 50.71 -2.44
CA HIS A 10 11.86 51.65 -3.35
C HIS A 10 10.58 51.12 -4.01
N ILE A 11 10.61 49.89 -4.57
CA ILE A 11 9.42 49.25 -5.15
C ILE A 11 8.30 49.13 -4.11
N ASN A 12 8.62 48.63 -2.92
CA ASN A 12 7.63 48.47 -1.85
C ASN A 12 7.02 49.79 -1.44
N MET A 13 7.82 50.85 -1.33
CA MET A 13 7.35 52.19 -1.00
C MET A 13 6.38 52.71 -2.08
N GLN A 14 6.69 52.53 -3.37
CA GLN A 14 5.83 52.94 -4.48
C GLN A 14 4.53 52.14 -4.57
N LEU A 15 4.57 50.86 -4.22
CA LEU A 15 3.39 49.99 -4.27
C LEU A 15 2.52 50.12 -3.02
N ARG A 16 3.03 50.54 -1.84
CA ARG A 16 2.24 50.74 -0.61
C ARG A 16 0.87 51.41 -0.85
N PRO A 17 0.76 52.58 -1.53
CA PRO A 17 -0.52 53.26 -1.76
C PRO A 17 -1.39 52.65 -2.87
N ILE A 18 -0.90 51.64 -3.61
CA ILE A 18 -1.61 51.03 -4.75
C ILE A 18 -2.62 49.98 -4.27
N SER A 19 -3.75 49.85 -4.97
CA SER A 19 -4.81 48.88 -4.63
C SER A 19 -4.31 47.44 -4.73
N ARG A 20 -4.89 46.53 -3.94
CA ARG A 20 -4.51 45.09 -3.93
C ARG A 20 -4.60 44.45 -5.31
N LYS A 21 -5.69 44.72 -6.04
CA LYS A 21 -5.92 44.24 -7.40
C LYS A 21 -4.79 44.64 -8.36
N LYS A 22 -4.34 45.90 -8.29
CA LYS A 22 -3.21 46.41 -9.08
C LYS A 22 -1.87 45.81 -8.64
N LYS A 23 -1.65 45.62 -7.33
CA LYS A 23 -0.45 44.94 -6.80
C LYS A 23 -0.34 43.50 -7.31
N ALA A 24 -1.46 42.78 -7.36
CA ALA A 24 -1.50 41.42 -7.90
C ALA A 24 -1.22 41.39 -9.41
N ALA A 25 -1.81 42.33 -10.16
CA ALA A 25 -1.55 42.47 -11.59
C ALA A 25 -0.06 42.72 -11.88
N PHE A 26 0.56 43.57 -11.07
CA PHE A 26 2.01 43.85 -11.11
C PHE A 26 2.85 42.63 -10.78
N ALA A 27 2.51 41.91 -9.70
CA ALA A 27 3.20 40.68 -9.33
C ALA A 27 3.11 39.62 -10.44
N MET A 28 1.95 39.49 -11.11
CA MET A 28 1.74 38.54 -12.19
C MET A 28 2.65 38.83 -13.40
N ARG A 29 2.70 40.08 -13.87
CA ARG A 29 3.57 40.46 -14.99
C ARG A 29 5.04 40.28 -14.65
N ALA A 30 5.45 40.65 -13.44
CA ALA A 30 6.80 40.40 -12.96
C ALA A 30 7.12 38.89 -12.95
N ALA A 31 6.22 38.05 -12.43
CA ALA A 31 6.36 36.60 -12.39
C ALA A 31 6.55 35.99 -13.78
N MET A 32 5.64 36.32 -14.70
CA MET A 32 5.64 35.79 -16.06
C MET A 32 6.94 36.12 -16.80
N ARG A 33 7.52 37.32 -16.62
CA ARG A 33 8.81 37.67 -17.25
C ARG A 33 9.98 36.78 -16.82
N MET A 34 9.89 36.20 -15.62
CA MET A 34 10.96 35.38 -15.08
C MET A 34 10.85 33.90 -15.48
N LEU A 35 9.69 33.47 -16.01
CA LEU A 35 9.45 32.06 -16.35
C LEU A 35 10.55 31.43 -17.20
N PRO A 36 11.07 32.07 -18.28
CA PRO A 36 12.11 31.48 -19.12
C PRO A 36 13.43 31.19 -18.39
N LEU A 37 13.66 31.82 -17.22
CA LEU A 37 14.87 31.60 -16.45
C LEU A 37 14.91 30.21 -15.80
N LEU A 38 13.77 29.52 -15.69
CA LEU A 38 13.72 28.14 -15.16
C LEU A 38 14.59 27.16 -15.95
N ALA A 39 14.78 27.40 -17.26
CA ALA A 39 15.55 26.52 -18.14
C ALA A 39 17.06 26.84 -18.21
N VAL A 40 17.56 27.79 -17.40
CA VAL A 40 18.96 28.21 -17.48
C VAL A 40 19.84 27.28 -16.64
N SER A 41 20.16 26.10 -17.17
CA SER A 41 21.13 25.17 -16.56
C SER A 41 22.53 25.21 -17.22
N GLN A 42 22.71 25.85 -18.39
CA GLN A 42 23.96 25.68 -19.16
C GLN A 42 24.79 26.92 -19.49
N ILE A 43 24.29 28.15 -19.30
CA ILE A 43 24.92 29.28 -20.02
C ILE A 43 26.23 29.81 -19.39
N GLU A 44 26.52 29.58 -18.11
CA GLU A 44 27.75 30.12 -17.48
C GLU A 44 28.34 29.21 -16.37
N CYS A 45 28.45 27.90 -16.60
CA CYS A 45 29.36 27.08 -15.79
C CYS A 45 30.81 27.33 -16.27
N PRO A 46 31.76 27.69 -15.39
CA PRO A 46 33.16 27.87 -15.77
C PRO A 46 33.70 26.62 -16.47
N GLU A 47 34.51 26.79 -17.51
CA GLU A 47 35.14 25.70 -18.26
C GLU A 47 35.79 24.68 -17.30
N GLY A 48 35.26 23.44 -17.30
CA GLY A 48 35.80 22.34 -16.49
C GLY A 48 34.77 21.42 -15.82
N ILE A 49 33.49 21.80 -15.73
CA ILE A 49 32.43 21.01 -15.05
C ILE A 49 31.32 20.56 -16.04
N ASN A 50 31.66 20.34 -17.31
CA ASN A 50 30.71 19.89 -18.32
C ASN A 50 31.02 18.46 -18.79
N GLN A 51 30.71 17.47 -17.95
CA GLN A 51 30.45 16.11 -18.41
C GLN A 51 29.35 15.48 -17.54
N GLY A 52 28.07 15.75 -17.86
CA GLY A 52 26.97 14.91 -17.36
C GLY A 52 25.58 15.53 -17.19
N MET A 53 25.43 16.85 -16.98
CA MET A 53 24.12 17.47 -16.73
C MET A 53 23.50 18.05 -18.02
N ASN A 54 22.79 17.20 -18.76
CA ASN A 54 22.04 17.56 -19.98
C ASN A 54 20.55 17.89 -19.72
N ASP A 55 20.13 18.05 -18.46
CA ASP A 55 18.73 18.22 -18.10
C ASP A 55 18.47 19.64 -17.52
N PRO A 56 17.63 20.46 -18.17
CA PRO A 56 17.38 21.86 -17.78
C PRO A 56 16.52 22.03 -16.53
N PHE A 57 15.88 20.95 -16.04
CA PHE A 57 15.03 20.95 -14.85
C PHE A 57 15.57 20.03 -13.74
N ASP A 58 16.85 19.68 -13.76
CA ASP A 58 17.53 18.72 -12.86
C ASP A 58 17.35 18.98 -11.36
N TYR A 59 17.04 20.21 -10.98
CA TYR A 59 16.68 20.63 -9.63
C TYR A 59 15.34 20.08 -9.12
N TRP A 60 14.46 19.60 -10.01
CA TRP A 60 13.28 18.83 -9.66
C TRP A 60 13.55 17.34 -9.87
N LYS A 61 13.02 16.50 -8.98
CA LYS A 61 12.98 15.06 -9.21
C LYS A 61 12.31 14.77 -10.56
N ASN A 62 12.85 13.82 -11.31
CA ASN A 62 12.36 13.48 -12.66
C ASN A 62 10.84 13.23 -12.71
N GLU A 63 10.28 12.61 -11.67
CA GLU A 63 8.85 12.31 -11.55
C GLU A 63 7.94 13.54 -11.32
N ASP A 64 8.50 14.66 -10.84
CA ASP A 64 7.74 15.85 -10.44
C ASP A 64 7.89 17.03 -11.42
N LYS A 65 8.84 16.97 -12.36
CA LYS A 65 9.10 18.03 -13.36
C LYS A 65 7.82 18.49 -14.06
N ASN A 66 7.07 17.53 -14.60
CA ASN A 66 5.82 17.77 -15.29
C ASN A 66 4.73 18.35 -14.38
N LYS A 67 4.64 17.87 -13.13
CA LYS A 67 3.64 18.35 -12.17
C LYS A 67 3.93 19.79 -11.75
N ASN A 68 5.19 20.08 -11.45
CA ASN A 68 5.63 21.40 -10.98
C ASN A 68 5.47 22.47 -12.08
N LEU A 69 5.85 22.14 -13.32
CA LEU A 69 5.67 23.07 -14.44
C LEU A 69 4.18 23.35 -14.73
N LEU A 70 3.34 22.30 -14.73
CA LEU A 70 1.89 22.46 -14.86
C LEU A 70 1.31 23.32 -13.73
N LEU A 71 1.77 23.11 -12.50
CA LEU A 71 1.32 23.88 -11.34
C LEU A 71 1.58 25.38 -11.49
N ILE A 72 2.78 25.76 -11.96
CA ILE A 72 3.15 27.17 -12.20
C ILE A 72 2.18 27.82 -13.20
N PHE A 73 1.92 27.13 -14.31
CA PHE A 73 1.00 27.61 -15.33
C PHE A 73 -0.44 27.74 -14.81
N ARG A 74 -0.92 26.77 -14.03
CA ARG A 74 -2.24 26.85 -13.37
C ARG A 74 -2.32 28.05 -12.42
N CYS A 75 -1.28 28.32 -11.63
CA CYS A 75 -1.23 29.50 -10.76
C CYS A 75 -1.35 30.82 -11.56
N TYR A 76 -0.71 30.92 -12.72
CA TYR A 76 -0.85 32.09 -13.58
C TYR A 76 -2.29 32.27 -14.10
N VAL A 77 -2.91 31.21 -14.57
CA VAL A 77 -4.28 31.25 -15.09
C VAL A 77 -5.30 31.57 -14.00
N THR A 78 -5.19 30.93 -12.83
CA THR A 78 -6.03 31.23 -11.66
C THR A 78 -5.87 32.67 -11.18
N GLY A 79 -4.62 33.18 -11.14
CA GLY A 79 -4.35 34.55 -10.74
C GLY A 79 -4.85 35.60 -11.73
N LEU A 80 -4.72 35.34 -13.02
CA LEU A 80 -5.26 36.23 -14.06
C LEU A 80 -6.79 36.25 -14.05
N GLU A 81 -7.45 35.10 -13.90
CA GLU A 81 -8.92 35.05 -13.77
C GLU A 81 -9.39 35.93 -12.62
N TRP A 82 -8.74 35.81 -11.45
CA TRP A 82 -9.09 36.60 -10.28
C TRP A 82 -8.92 38.10 -10.52
N VAL A 83 -7.80 38.54 -11.10
CA VAL A 83 -7.63 39.97 -11.41
C VAL A 83 -8.66 40.42 -12.44
N LEU A 84 -8.94 39.66 -13.48
CA LEU A 84 -9.82 40.12 -14.55
C LEU A 84 -11.29 40.14 -14.13
N THR A 85 -11.74 39.14 -13.36
CA THR A 85 -13.16 38.93 -13.03
C THR A 85 -13.54 39.29 -11.60
N ASN A 86 -12.57 39.47 -10.71
CA ASN A 86 -12.78 39.54 -9.27
C ASN A 86 -13.48 38.29 -8.68
N ASN A 87 -13.44 37.17 -9.41
CA ASN A 87 -13.97 35.88 -9.00
C ASN A 87 -12.92 34.79 -9.25
N VAL A 88 -12.99 33.72 -8.46
CA VAL A 88 -12.07 32.58 -8.55
C VAL A 88 -12.65 31.41 -7.77
N ASN A 89 -12.42 30.19 -8.24
CA ASN A 89 -12.80 29.00 -7.46
C ASN A 89 -11.91 28.87 -6.21
N ILE A 90 -12.56 28.89 -5.04
CA ILE A 90 -11.87 28.88 -3.72
C ILE A 90 -11.16 27.55 -3.47
N GLY A 91 -11.78 26.44 -3.86
CA GLY A 91 -11.21 25.10 -3.63
C GLY A 91 -9.87 24.96 -4.36
N ILE A 92 -9.87 25.30 -5.64
CA ILE A 92 -8.66 25.29 -6.49
C ILE A 92 -7.60 26.24 -5.95
N ALA A 93 -8.01 27.44 -5.50
CA ALA A 93 -7.07 28.39 -4.91
C ALA A 93 -6.42 27.87 -3.61
N ILE A 94 -7.13 27.09 -2.80
CA ILE A 94 -6.55 26.49 -1.59
C ILE A 94 -5.61 25.34 -1.97
N GLU A 95 -6.03 24.47 -2.89
CA GLU A 95 -5.29 23.29 -3.34
C GLU A 95 -3.95 23.67 -3.98
N LEU A 96 -3.98 24.57 -4.96
CA LEU A 96 -2.78 25.07 -5.61
C LEU A 96 -1.87 25.78 -4.60
N GLY A 97 -2.43 26.45 -3.59
CA GLY A 97 -1.65 27.12 -2.54
C GLY A 97 -0.90 26.15 -1.63
N LYS A 98 -1.54 25.03 -1.27
CA LYS A 98 -0.89 23.93 -0.51
C LYS A 98 0.21 23.28 -1.33
N ALA A 99 -0.09 22.85 -2.55
CA ALA A 99 0.88 22.23 -3.45
C ALA A 99 2.10 23.12 -3.68
N VAL A 100 1.88 24.43 -3.80
CA VAL A 100 2.98 25.40 -3.89
C VAL A 100 3.82 25.41 -2.61
N THR A 101 3.20 25.41 -1.43
CA THR A 101 3.93 25.44 -0.15
C THR A 101 4.81 24.19 0.01
N ASP A 102 4.26 23.02 -0.30
CA ASP A 102 4.94 21.73 -0.17
C ASP A 102 6.19 21.63 -1.07
N ILE A 103 6.10 22.09 -2.32
CA ILE A 103 7.27 22.14 -3.23
C ILE A 103 8.31 23.12 -2.71
N ASN A 104 7.89 24.26 -2.16
CA ASN A 104 8.83 25.25 -1.63
C ASN A 104 9.61 24.68 -0.43
N GLU A 105 8.94 23.98 0.48
CA GLU A 105 9.56 23.28 1.60
C GLU A 105 10.50 22.17 1.13
N SER A 106 10.11 21.40 0.11
CA SER A 106 10.97 20.37 -0.49
C SER A 106 12.24 20.94 -1.13
N ILE A 107 12.14 22.05 -1.87
CA ILE A 107 13.29 22.74 -2.46
C ILE A 107 14.21 23.32 -1.38
N ILE A 108 13.65 23.86 -0.29
CA ILE A 108 14.43 24.36 0.85
C ILE A 108 15.16 23.22 1.57
N SER A 109 14.49 22.10 1.82
CA SER A 109 15.11 20.94 2.45
C SER A 109 16.26 20.37 1.61
N ALA A 110 16.07 20.23 0.30
CA ALA A 110 17.13 19.80 -0.62
C ALA A 110 18.34 20.76 -0.63
N TYR A 111 18.09 22.06 -0.47
CA TYR A 111 19.16 23.08 -0.36
C TYR A 111 19.98 22.95 0.92
N GLU A 112 19.33 22.73 2.06
CA GLU A 112 20.00 22.55 3.35
C GLU A 112 20.90 21.31 3.32
N GLU A 113 20.47 20.26 2.60
CA GLU A 113 21.26 19.06 2.38
C GLU A 113 22.49 19.32 1.48
N ILE A 114 22.33 20.05 0.36
CA ILE A 114 23.44 20.37 -0.56
C ILE A 114 24.45 21.36 0.04
N THR A 115 24.01 22.33 0.84
CA THR A 115 24.91 23.34 1.45
C THR A 115 25.82 22.79 2.53
N SER A 116 25.53 21.59 3.05
CA SER A 116 26.49 20.82 3.86
C SER A 116 27.72 20.34 3.06
N SER A 117 27.67 20.45 1.72
CA SER A 117 28.70 20.00 0.77
C SER A 117 29.23 21.12 -0.16
N ASN A 118 29.68 22.26 0.40
CA ASN A 118 30.63 23.25 -0.18
C ASN A 118 30.64 23.57 -1.71
N PHE A 119 29.53 23.47 -2.45
CA PHE A 119 29.50 23.77 -3.90
C PHE A 119 28.82 25.10 -4.23
N ILE A 120 29.59 26.07 -4.76
CA ILE A 120 29.13 27.41 -5.17
C ILE A 120 28.15 27.34 -6.37
N ALA A 121 28.25 26.32 -7.23
CA ALA A 121 27.39 26.11 -8.40
C ALA A 121 25.92 25.78 -8.03
N ALA A 122 25.68 25.16 -6.88
CA ALA A 122 24.32 24.88 -6.40
C ALA A 122 23.53 26.17 -6.07
N SER A 123 24.22 27.27 -5.75
CA SER A 123 23.58 28.53 -5.37
C SER A 123 22.88 29.26 -6.53
N SER A 124 23.32 29.06 -7.78
CA SER A 124 22.78 29.75 -8.96
C SER A 124 21.51 29.10 -9.50
N VAL A 125 21.47 27.77 -9.61
CA VAL A 125 20.30 26.96 -10.02
C VAL A 125 19.14 27.06 -9.01
N LEU A 126 19.47 27.10 -7.71
CA LEU A 126 18.49 27.30 -6.64
C LEU A 126 17.92 28.72 -6.57
N ASN A 127 18.63 29.72 -7.09
CA ASN A 127 18.11 31.07 -7.18
C ASN A 127 17.09 31.20 -8.32
N THR A 128 17.26 30.49 -9.43
CA THR A 128 16.31 30.49 -10.56
C THR A 128 15.00 29.76 -10.25
N THR A 129 15.05 28.66 -9.50
CA THR A 129 13.85 27.99 -8.95
C THR A 129 13.09 28.86 -7.97
N LYS A 130 13.78 29.52 -7.03
CA LYS A 130 13.17 30.48 -6.09
C LYS A 130 12.44 31.61 -6.81
N VAL A 131 12.91 32.02 -7.99
CA VAL A 131 12.36 33.15 -8.77
C VAL A 131 11.08 32.81 -9.51
N GLY A 132 11.04 31.69 -10.25
CA GLY A 132 9.82 31.27 -10.97
C GLY A 132 8.70 30.83 -10.01
N PHE A 133 9.11 30.23 -8.88
CA PHE A 133 8.21 29.65 -7.89
C PHE A 133 7.64 30.70 -6.91
N ALA A 134 8.47 31.63 -6.40
CA ALA A 134 8.01 32.69 -5.49
C ALA A 134 6.99 33.65 -6.14
N ALA A 135 6.99 33.76 -7.46
CA ALA A 135 6.15 34.70 -8.18
C ALA A 135 4.76 34.14 -8.51
N GLY A 136 4.64 32.82 -8.76
CA GLY A 136 3.36 32.11 -8.77
C GLY A 136 2.73 32.03 -7.36
N ALA A 137 3.54 31.76 -6.33
CA ALA A 137 3.14 31.73 -4.93
C ALA A 137 2.61 33.09 -4.41
N ALA A 138 3.24 34.20 -4.80
CA ALA A 138 2.84 35.55 -4.38
C ALA A 138 1.42 35.93 -4.82
N THR A 139 0.95 35.42 -5.96
CA THR A 139 -0.41 35.68 -6.45
C THR A 139 -1.45 34.83 -5.72
N MET A 140 -1.14 33.56 -5.46
CA MET A 140 -2.00 32.63 -4.73
C MET A 140 -2.26 33.08 -3.28
N VAL A 141 -1.24 33.62 -2.63
CA VAL A 141 -1.34 34.22 -1.30
C VAL A 141 -2.33 35.40 -1.28
N ILE A 142 -2.36 36.24 -2.32
CA ILE A 142 -3.35 37.34 -2.41
C ILE A 142 -4.78 36.80 -2.54
N ILE A 143 -4.99 35.77 -3.35
CA ILE A 143 -6.30 35.15 -3.58
C ILE A 143 -6.84 34.51 -2.30
N ILE A 144 -5.99 33.77 -1.58
CA ILE A 144 -6.34 33.12 -0.31
C ILE A 144 -6.68 34.18 0.76
N LEU A 145 -5.88 35.23 0.88
CA LEU A 145 -6.05 36.29 1.90
C LEU A 145 -7.34 37.10 1.74
N ASP A 146 -7.78 37.41 0.51
CA ASP A 146 -9.00 38.21 0.28
C ASP A 146 -10.28 37.42 0.58
N LYS A 147 -10.32 36.12 0.26
CA LYS A 147 -11.53 35.30 0.50
C LYS A 147 -11.62 34.72 1.91
N VAL A 148 -10.50 34.44 2.59
CA VAL A 148 -10.50 34.11 4.04
C VAL A 148 -11.03 35.30 4.84
N LYS A 149 -10.65 36.54 4.49
CA LYS A 149 -11.20 37.76 5.11
C LYS A 149 -12.71 37.94 4.88
N ALA A 150 -13.21 37.58 3.70
CA ALA A 150 -14.63 37.70 3.37
C ALA A 150 -15.53 36.64 4.04
N LYS A 151 -15.00 35.45 4.36
CA LYS A 151 -15.78 34.31 4.88
C LYS A 151 -15.80 34.21 6.42
N VAL A 152 -14.82 34.78 7.12
CA VAL A 152 -14.60 34.53 8.56
C VAL A 152 -15.06 35.68 9.48
N GLY A 153 -15.46 36.84 8.94
CA GLY A 153 -16.06 37.89 9.80
C GLY A 153 -15.19 38.27 11.01
N ALA A 154 -13.99 38.79 10.74
CA ALA A 154 -12.99 39.28 11.71
C ALA A 154 -12.17 38.25 12.54
N ALA A 155 -10.93 38.65 12.82
CA ALA A 155 -10.02 38.15 13.86
C ALA A 155 -9.19 36.86 13.64
N THR A 156 -8.61 36.66 12.46
CA THR A 156 -7.31 35.95 12.37
C THR A 156 -6.22 36.90 11.89
N ARG A 157 -5.20 37.12 12.73
CA ARG A 157 -3.94 37.75 12.34
C ARG A 157 -3.18 36.78 11.42
N VAL A 158 -3.69 36.53 10.22
CA VAL A 158 -2.86 35.96 9.15
C VAL A 158 -1.92 37.09 8.76
N ALA A 159 -0.62 36.92 9.02
CA ALA A 159 0.40 37.91 8.70
C ALA A 159 0.17 38.42 7.27
N ASP A 160 0.15 39.74 7.08
CA ASP A 160 0.18 40.35 5.74
C ASP A 160 1.48 39.88 5.07
N VAL A 161 1.44 38.71 4.42
CA VAL A 161 2.52 38.24 3.57
C VAL A 161 2.56 39.25 2.44
N ASN A 162 3.53 40.15 2.51
CA ASN A 162 3.76 41.18 1.51
C ASN A 162 4.08 40.47 0.18
N ALA A 163 3.08 40.13 -0.63
CA ALA A 163 3.27 39.57 -1.97
C ALA A 163 4.13 40.50 -2.85
N THR A 164 4.05 41.80 -2.60
CA THR A 164 4.94 42.87 -3.06
C THR A 164 6.41 42.65 -2.68
N SER A 165 6.66 42.19 -1.44
CA SER A 165 7.98 41.82 -0.93
C SER A 165 8.51 40.56 -1.61
N ASN A 166 7.67 39.59 -1.95
CA ASN A 166 8.15 38.37 -2.60
C ASN A 166 8.42 38.55 -4.11
N ALA A 167 7.58 39.30 -4.84
CA ALA A 167 7.83 39.63 -6.25
C ALA A 167 9.06 40.53 -6.44
N ALA A 168 9.29 41.48 -5.53
CA ALA A 168 10.48 42.33 -5.55
C ALA A 168 11.74 41.62 -4.98
N LYS A 169 11.60 40.58 -4.15
CA LYS A 169 12.71 39.68 -3.81
C LYS A 169 13.07 38.76 -4.99
N ALA A 170 12.09 38.31 -5.79
CA ALA A 170 12.36 37.53 -6.99
C ALA A 170 13.25 38.29 -8.00
N SER A 171 13.06 39.59 -8.19
CA SER A 171 13.99 40.39 -9.01
C SER A 171 15.39 40.47 -8.40
N SER A 172 15.52 40.48 -7.07
CA SER A 172 16.84 40.51 -6.40
C SER A 172 17.68 39.24 -6.60
N TYR A 173 17.04 38.08 -6.71
CA TYR A 173 17.72 36.82 -6.99
C TYR A 173 18.24 36.74 -8.44
N SER A 174 17.60 37.44 -9.39
CA SER A 174 18.17 37.61 -10.74
C SER A 174 19.47 38.44 -10.74
N ALA A 175 19.63 39.35 -9.77
CA ALA A 175 20.87 40.10 -9.55
C ALA A 175 22.03 39.21 -9.09
N ALA A 176 21.73 38.13 -8.38
CA ALA A 176 22.73 37.13 -7.96
C ALA A 176 23.17 36.22 -9.12
N PHE A 177 22.37 36.16 -10.20
CA PHE A 177 22.61 35.28 -11.35
C PHE A 177 23.45 35.96 -12.44
N ASN A 178 23.10 37.19 -12.86
CA ASN A 178 23.89 37.97 -13.83
C ASN A 178 23.47 39.45 -13.79
N LYS A 179 24.42 40.37 -13.57
CA LYS A 179 24.17 41.83 -13.47
C LYS A 179 23.43 42.38 -14.70
N THR A 180 23.75 41.88 -15.89
CA THR A 180 23.17 42.32 -17.17
C THR A 180 21.70 41.91 -17.31
N LYS A 181 21.35 40.71 -16.82
CA LYS A 181 19.95 40.22 -16.83
C LYS A 181 19.09 40.97 -15.81
N PHE A 182 19.66 41.33 -14.67
CA PHE A 182 18.99 42.14 -13.66
C PHE A 182 18.62 43.54 -14.15
N ASP A 183 19.53 44.21 -14.89
CA ASP A 183 19.26 45.55 -15.41
C ASP A 183 18.09 45.56 -16.41
N VAL A 184 17.98 44.54 -17.26
CA VAL A 184 16.85 44.39 -18.20
C VAL A 184 15.51 44.24 -17.49
N ILE A 185 15.43 43.40 -16.45
CA ILE A 185 14.21 43.22 -15.66
C ILE A 185 13.88 44.48 -14.87
N LYS A 186 14.89 45.11 -14.28
CA LYS A 186 14.76 46.33 -13.49
C LYS A 186 14.10 47.45 -14.29
N ASP A 187 14.52 47.67 -15.53
CA ASP A 187 13.95 48.70 -16.41
C ASP A 187 12.48 48.39 -16.75
N ALA A 188 12.15 47.14 -17.10
CA ALA A 188 10.77 46.72 -17.37
C ALA A 188 9.85 46.87 -16.15
N VAL A 189 10.36 46.53 -14.96
CA VAL A 189 9.63 46.68 -13.68
C VAL A 189 9.39 48.15 -13.33
N GLN A 190 10.36 49.04 -13.60
CA GLN A 190 10.19 50.48 -13.40
C GLN A 190 9.12 51.07 -14.34
N GLN A 191 9.09 50.64 -15.61
CA GLN A 191 8.05 51.03 -16.56
C GLN A 191 6.67 50.55 -16.11
N ASP A 192 6.55 49.29 -15.68
CA ASP A 192 5.30 48.75 -15.14
C ASP A 192 4.78 49.56 -13.94
N LEU A 193 5.65 50.03 -13.04
CA LEU A 193 5.26 50.88 -11.91
C LEU A 193 4.68 52.23 -12.36
N VAL A 194 5.20 52.81 -13.44
CA VAL A 194 4.67 54.05 -14.02
C VAL A 194 3.29 53.79 -14.63
N GLU A 195 3.15 52.73 -15.41
CA GLU A 195 1.89 52.38 -16.06
C GLU A 195 0.78 52.00 -15.08
N LEU A 196 1.13 51.28 -14.01
CA LEU A 196 0.17 50.82 -13.00
C LEU A 196 -0.54 51.97 -12.29
N LYS A 197 0.11 53.14 -12.19
CA LYS A 197 -0.51 54.36 -11.64
C LYS A 197 -1.61 54.89 -12.55
N ASN A 198 -1.43 54.79 -13.86
CA ASN A 198 -2.26 55.44 -14.86
C ASN A 198 -3.34 54.53 -15.49
N LYS A 199 -3.22 53.20 -15.35
CA LYS A 199 -4.14 52.22 -15.95
C LYS A 199 -4.95 51.45 -14.92
N SER A 200 -6.07 50.86 -15.32
CA SER A 200 -6.75 49.86 -14.49
C SER A 200 -5.93 48.58 -14.39
N ALA A 201 -6.20 47.72 -13.40
CA ALA A 201 -5.50 46.44 -13.29
C ALA A 201 -5.75 45.53 -14.52
N ASN A 202 -6.93 45.63 -15.13
CA ASN A 202 -7.31 44.84 -16.30
C ASN A 202 -6.55 45.34 -17.54
N ASP A 203 -6.61 46.65 -17.81
CA ASP A 203 -5.89 47.25 -18.96
C ASP A 203 -4.38 47.04 -18.84
N PHE A 204 -3.86 47.03 -17.61
CA PHE A 204 -2.45 46.76 -17.35
C PHE A 204 -2.05 45.32 -17.71
N LEU A 205 -2.90 44.31 -17.45
CA LEU A 205 -2.65 42.92 -17.82
C LEU A 205 -2.81 42.61 -19.30
N MET A 206 -3.65 43.38 -20.01
CA MET A 206 -3.93 43.17 -21.45
C MET A 206 -2.79 43.61 -22.38
N GLN A 207 -1.77 44.28 -21.84
CA GLN A 207 -0.63 44.74 -22.62
C GLN A 207 0.45 43.68 -22.77
N SER A 208 1.33 43.88 -23.75
CA SER A 208 2.57 43.09 -23.86
C SER A 208 3.34 43.06 -22.54
N LEU A 209 3.89 41.90 -22.21
CA LEU A 209 4.81 41.75 -21.07
C LEU A 209 6.04 42.65 -21.25
N TRP A 210 6.44 43.02 -22.46
CA TRP A 210 7.56 43.92 -22.72
C TRP A 210 7.06 45.17 -23.46
N PRO A 211 6.70 46.26 -22.75
CA PRO A 211 6.12 47.46 -23.36
C PRO A 211 6.99 48.08 -24.46
N ALA A 212 8.31 47.96 -24.34
CA ALA A 212 9.29 48.45 -25.31
C ALA A 212 9.75 47.39 -26.34
N GLY A 213 9.11 46.23 -26.38
CA GLY A 213 9.58 45.06 -27.13
C GLY A 213 10.47 44.14 -26.30
N MET A 214 10.41 42.84 -26.58
CA MET A 214 11.18 41.83 -25.86
C MET A 214 12.66 41.91 -26.27
N PRO A 215 13.61 42.02 -25.31
CA PRO A 215 15.03 42.06 -25.64
C PRO A 215 15.53 40.75 -26.26
N ASP A 216 16.48 40.83 -27.20
CA ASP A 216 17.05 39.65 -27.89
C ASP A 216 17.64 38.60 -26.93
N SER A 217 18.25 39.06 -25.84
CA SER A 217 18.77 38.19 -24.78
C SER A 217 17.67 37.40 -24.06
N TRP A 218 16.47 37.98 -23.94
CA TRP A 218 15.30 37.31 -23.39
C TRP A 218 14.62 36.41 -24.42
N GLN A 219 14.59 36.82 -25.68
CA GLN A 219 14.05 36.02 -26.78
C GLN A 219 14.77 34.67 -26.86
N THR A 220 16.11 34.70 -26.77
CA THR A 220 16.94 33.49 -26.74
C THR A 220 16.61 32.59 -25.54
N LEU A 221 16.39 33.17 -24.35
CA LEU A 221 16.01 32.42 -23.15
C LEU A 221 14.62 31.78 -23.28
N TRP A 222 13.67 32.50 -23.87
CA TRP A 222 12.34 31.98 -24.15
C TRP A 222 12.36 30.84 -25.15
N ASP A 223 13.11 30.99 -26.26
CA ASP A 223 13.22 29.95 -27.27
C ASP A 223 13.83 28.66 -26.68
N GLN A 224 14.85 28.80 -25.82
CA GLN A 224 15.44 27.68 -25.09
C GLN A 224 14.43 27.04 -24.12
N PHE A 225 13.78 27.83 -23.27
CA PHE A 225 12.76 27.33 -22.34
C PHE A 225 11.63 26.60 -23.06
N ARG A 226 11.21 27.10 -24.24
CA ARG A 226 10.18 26.45 -25.05
C ARG A 226 10.63 25.07 -25.52
N VAL A 227 11.86 24.93 -26.00
CA VAL A 227 12.43 23.63 -26.40
C VAL A 227 12.50 22.68 -25.20
N ASP A 228 12.98 23.16 -24.07
CA ASP A 228 13.15 22.36 -22.86
C ASP A 228 11.82 21.89 -22.28
N ALA A 229 10.81 22.76 -22.23
CA ALA A 229 9.46 22.39 -21.80
C ALA A 229 8.78 21.40 -22.76
N LEU A 230 9.06 21.47 -24.07
CA LEU A 230 8.56 20.49 -25.04
C LEU A 230 9.27 19.13 -24.91
N ASN A 231 10.57 19.13 -24.58
CA ASN A 231 11.35 17.91 -24.35
C ASN A 231 10.89 17.10 -23.12
N LEU A 232 10.10 17.69 -22.23
CA LEU A 232 9.41 16.97 -21.16
C LEU A 232 8.32 16.00 -21.67
N ASN A 233 7.96 16.08 -22.96
CA ASN A 233 7.01 15.19 -23.64
C ASN A 233 5.63 15.09 -22.96
N ALA A 234 5.16 16.19 -22.35
CA ALA A 234 3.89 16.26 -21.65
C ALA A 234 2.88 17.23 -22.30
N GLY A 235 3.05 17.59 -23.57
CA GLY A 235 2.07 18.43 -24.30
C GLY A 235 1.95 19.86 -23.79
N PHE A 236 3.06 20.48 -23.37
CA PHE A 236 3.07 21.87 -22.88
C PHE A 236 2.83 22.93 -23.97
N ASP A 237 2.67 22.55 -25.25
CA ASP A 237 2.42 23.46 -26.37
C ASP A 237 1.25 24.41 -26.10
N VAL A 238 0.16 23.90 -25.53
CA VAL A 238 -1.02 24.71 -25.15
C VAL A 238 -0.66 25.87 -24.21
N TRP A 239 0.16 25.58 -23.21
CA TRP A 239 0.57 26.56 -22.20
C TRP A 239 1.61 27.53 -22.74
N LEU A 240 2.53 27.03 -23.57
CA LEU A 240 3.60 27.81 -24.20
C LEU A 240 3.03 28.78 -25.24
N ASP A 241 2.07 28.36 -26.05
CA ASP A 241 1.38 29.23 -27.01
C ASP A 241 0.55 30.29 -26.27
N TRP A 242 -0.16 29.91 -25.21
CA TRP A 242 -0.89 30.85 -24.35
C TRP A 242 0.02 31.86 -23.66
N TYR A 243 1.20 31.44 -23.20
CA TYR A 243 2.20 32.32 -22.63
C TYR A 243 2.82 33.24 -23.70
N GLY A 244 3.09 32.72 -24.90
CA GLY A 244 3.58 33.51 -26.04
C GLY A 244 2.62 34.64 -26.44
N ASP A 245 1.31 34.39 -26.38
CA ASP A 245 0.28 35.42 -26.57
C ASP A 245 0.41 36.57 -25.54
N ARG A 246 0.94 36.33 -24.34
CA ARG A 246 1.23 37.37 -23.33
C ARG A 246 2.47 38.19 -23.68
N LEU A 247 3.49 37.56 -24.26
CA LEU A 247 4.72 38.24 -24.71
C LEU A 247 4.42 39.24 -25.84
N THR A 248 3.43 38.93 -26.69
CA THR A 248 3.01 39.80 -27.80
C THR A 248 1.89 40.78 -27.45
N GLY A 249 1.26 40.62 -26.28
CA GLY A 249 0.20 41.52 -25.81
C GLY A 249 -1.16 41.28 -26.46
N LYS A 250 -1.43 40.07 -26.95
CA LYS A 250 -2.75 39.68 -27.46
C LYS A 250 -3.78 39.76 -26.33
N ALA A 251 -5.05 40.04 -26.62
CA ALA A 251 -6.08 40.08 -25.57
C ALA A 251 -6.20 38.74 -24.81
N ILE A 252 -6.52 38.79 -23.51
CA ILE A 252 -6.75 37.62 -22.66
C ILE A 252 -8.23 37.23 -22.79
N ASP A 253 -8.49 36.00 -23.21
CA ASP A 253 -9.82 35.41 -23.20
C ASP A 253 -10.18 34.96 -21.78
N VAL A 254 -11.08 35.71 -21.14
CA VAL A 254 -11.49 35.46 -19.75
C VAL A 254 -12.32 34.18 -19.63
N GLU A 255 -13.17 33.89 -20.60
CA GLU A 255 -14.00 32.67 -20.59
C GLU A 255 -13.10 31.44 -20.68
N LEU A 256 -12.05 31.52 -21.50
CA LEU A 256 -11.06 30.45 -21.61
C LEU A 256 -10.34 30.18 -20.28
N LEU A 257 -9.90 31.23 -19.57
CA LEU A 257 -9.27 31.07 -18.24
C LEU A 257 -10.21 30.39 -17.25
N GLN A 258 -11.49 30.78 -17.26
CA GLN A 258 -12.51 30.16 -16.41
C GLN A 258 -12.69 28.68 -16.74
N GLN A 259 -12.67 28.31 -18.02
CA GLN A 259 -12.77 26.90 -18.42
C GLN A 259 -11.54 26.09 -17.99
N TRP A 260 -10.33 26.65 -18.11
CA TRP A 260 -9.09 26.00 -17.68
C TRP A 260 -9.00 25.86 -16.15
N ASN A 261 -9.56 26.80 -15.39
CA ASN A 261 -9.69 26.62 -13.95
C ASN A 261 -10.80 25.62 -13.59
N ARG A 262 -11.79 25.37 -14.46
CA ARG A 262 -12.88 24.41 -14.21
C ARG A 262 -12.61 23.01 -14.78
N ILE A 263 -11.35 22.65 -15.01
CA ILE A 263 -10.99 21.27 -15.40
C ILE A 263 -11.46 20.32 -14.29
N PRO A 264 -12.16 19.22 -14.64
CA PRO A 264 -12.62 18.25 -13.65
C PRO A 264 -11.46 17.66 -12.83
N ASP A 265 -11.68 17.44 -11.53
CA ASP A 265 -10.67 16.87 -10.64
C ASP A 265 -10.21 15.47 -11.11
N ALA A 266 -11.13 14.71 -11.71
CA ALA A 266 -10.82 13.42 -12.33
C ALA A 266 -9.81 13.50 -13.49
N ILE A 267 -9.67 14.67 -14.14
CA ILE A 267 -8.62 14.95 -15.13
C ILE A 267 -7.38 15.49 -14.43
N ASN A 268 -7.52 16.43 -13.48
CA ASN A 268 -6.39 17.00 -12.73
C ASN A 268 -5.58 15.96 -11.96
N ALA A 269 -6.24 14.91 -11.45
CA ALA A 269 -5.59 13.81 -10.73
C ALA A 269 -4.78 12.88 -11.63
N GLN A 270 -4.87 13.02 -12.96
CA GLN A 270 -4.10 12.24 -13.92
C GLN A 270 -2.73 12.88 -14.18
N VAL A 271 -1.89 12.18 -14.94
CA VAL A 271 -0.58 12.70 -15.33
C VAL A 271 -0.74 14.00 -16.14
N PRO A 272 0.17 14.99 -15.97
CA PRO A 272 0.09 16.30 -16.64
C PRO A 272 -0.14 16.24 -18.15
N ALA A 273 0.41 15.24 -18.83
CA ALA A 273 0.23 15.03 -20.26
C ALA A 273 -1.26 14.89 -20.66
N LYS A 274 -2.05 14.15 -19.88
CA LYS A 274 -3.49 13.96 -20.12
C LYS A 274 -4.29 15.23 -19.86
N THR A 275 -3.96 15.96 -18.81
CA THR A 275 -4.55 17.29 -18.53
C THR A 275 -4.30 18.26 -19.66
N ASN A 276 -3.07 18.29 -20.17
CA ASN A 276 -2.69 19.17 -21.27
C ASN A 276 -3.37 18.79 -22.59
N ALA A 277 -3.48 17.49 -22.89
CA ALA A 277 -4.23 17.02 -24.05
C ALA A 277 -5.73 17.33 -23.96
N TYR A 278 -6.32 17.25 -22.76
CA TYR A 278 -7.70 17.68 -22.52
C TYR A 278 -7.89 19.16 -22.80
N LEU A 279 -7.00 20.01 -22.27
CA LEU A 279 -7.00 21.45 -22.54
C LEU A 279 -6.84 21.77 -24.03
N LYS A 280 -5.97 21.05 -24.73
CA LYS A 280 -5.77 21.20 -26.18
C LYS A 280 -7.06 20.94 -26.95
N ASN A 281 -7.75 19.85 -26.64
CA ASN A 281 -9.01 19.50 -27.29
C ASN A 281 -10.14 20.49 -26.95
N LEU A 282 -10.15 21.03 -25.72
CA LEU A 282 -11.07 22.07 -25.30
C LEU A 282 -10.92 23.34 -26.14
N LEU A 283 -9.68 23.79 -26.35
CA LEU A 283 -9.35 24.97 -27.16
C LEU A 283 -9.76 24.80 -28.62
N GLN A 284 -9.51 23.61 -29.16
CA GLN A 284 -9.87 23.28 -30.53
C GLN A 284 -11.39 23.08 -30.71
N LYS A 285 -12.17 23.20 -29.64
CA LYS A 285 -13.62 22.91 -29.60
C LYS A 285 -13.96 21.49 -30.07
N ASN A 286 -13.01 20.58 -29.90
CA ASN A 286 -13.14 19.17 -30.28
C ASN A 286 -13.84 18.35 -29.20
N ILE A 287 -13.94 18.87 -27.96
CA ILE A 287 -14.71 18.30 -26.86
C ILE A 287 -15.88 19.20 -26.51
N GLY A 288 -17.03 18.58 -26.22
CA GLY A 288 -18.27 19.30 -25.93
C GLY A 288 -19.45 18.40 -25.61
N TYR A 289 -19.25 17.07 -25.59
CA TYR A 289 -20.26 16.12 -25.16
C TYR A 289 -20.11 15.89 -23.65
N PRO A 290 -20.96 16.47 -22.78
CA PRO A 290 -20.85 16.26 -21.35
C PRO A 290 -21.19 14.82 -21.02
N LEU A 291 -20.38 14.20 -20.16
CA LEU A 291 -20.65 12.85 -19.71
C LEU A 291 -21.90 12.80 -18.83
N ASN A 292 -22.03 13.75 -17.89
CA ASN A 292 -23.13 13.86 -16.94
C ASN A 292 -23.49 12.53 -16.25
N ARG A 293 -22.50 11.67 -16.00
CA ARG A 293 -22.68 10.37 -15.35
C ARG A 293 -21.72 10.19 -14.19
N VAL A 294 -22.21 9.55 -13.16
CA VAL A 294 -21.47 9.24 -11.94
C VAL A 294 -21.94 7.90 -11.38
N ARG A 295 -21.11 7.25 -10.59
CA ARG A 295 -21.41 5.97 -9.97
C ARG A 295 -21.63 6.13 -8.47
N ALA A 296 -22.65 5.47 -7.93
CA ALA A 296 -22.87 5.32 -6.50
C ALA A 296 -22.96 3.83 -6.16
N ILE A 297 -22.27 3.40 -5.10
CA ILE A 297 -22.18 1.99 -4.70
C ILE A 297 -22.76 1.81 -3.30
N PHE A 298 -23.82 1.01 -3.20
CA PHE A 298 -24.50 0.67 -1.95
C PHE A 298 -23.98 -0.68 -1.44
N ILE A 299 -23.40 -0.66 -0.23
CA ILE A 299 -22.86 -1.84 0.45
C ILE A 299 -23.40 -1.92 1.88
N GLY A 300 -23.48 -3.13 2.42
CA GLY A 300 -24.17 -3.40 3.67
C GLY A 300 -24.57 -4.87 3.76
N TYR A 301 -24.80 -5.36 4.98
CA TYR A 301 -25.22 -6.75 5.19
C TYR A 301 -26.54 -7.09 4.48
N GLY A 302 -26.83 -8.38 4.38
CA GLY A 302 -28.14 -8.86 3.94
C GLY A 302 -29.25 -8.20 4.75
N GLU A 303 -30.35 -7.83 4.08
CA GLU A 303 -31.53 -7.22 4.71
C GLU A 303 -31.31 -5.86 5.41
N ALA A 304 -30.15 -5.23 5.20
CA ALA A 304 -29.87 -3.87 5.70
C ALA A 304 -30.69 -2.77 5.01
N GLY A 305 -31.57 -3.08 4.06
CA GLY A 305 -32.48 -2.10 3.45
C GLY A 305 -31.87 -1.28 2.30
N LYS A 306 -30.84 -1.79 1.62
CA LYS A 306 -30.20 -1.13 0.46
C LYS A 306 -31.16 -0.96 -0.72
N THR A 307 -31.82 -2.05 -1.10
CA THR A 307 -32.86 -2.05 -2.14
C THR A 307 -34.01 -1.12 -1.76
N SER A 308 -34.47 -1.16 -0.51
CA SER A 308 -35.50 -0.26 0.03
C SER A 308 -35.10 1.21 -0.08
N LEU A 309 -33.83 1.52 0.22
CA LEU A 309 -33.27 2.86 0.14
C LEU A 309 -33.24 3.39 -1.30
N ILE A 310 -32.83 2.56 -2.26
CA ILE A 310 -32.83 2.91 -3.69
C ILE A 310 -34.26 3.15 -4.20
N ARG A 311 -35.22 2.29 -3.82
CA ARG A 311 -36.64 2.48 -4.17
C ARG A 311 -37.19 3.78 -3.59
N ALA A 312 -36.87 4.08 -2.33
CA ALA A 312 -37.26 5.34 -1.72
C ALA A 312 -36.64 6.57 -2.42
N LEU A 313 -35.40 6.47 -2.95
CA LEU A 313 -34.77 7.54 -3.74
C LEU A 313 -35.51 7.81 -5.06
N HIS A 314 -36.12 6.76 -5.62
CA HIS A 314 -37.02 6.84 -6.79
C HIS A 314 -38.46 7.25 -6.45
N ASP A 315 -38.73 7.64 -5.20
CA ASP A 315 -40.05 7.97 -4.70
C ASP A 315 -41.07 6.81 -4.84
N GLU A 316 -40.59 5.58 -4.93
CA GLU A 316 -41.42 4.36 -4.92
C GLU A 316 -41.90 4.02 -3.50
N ASP A 317 -42.96 3.23 -3.40
CA ASP A 317 -43.47 2.78 -2.11
C ASP A 317 -42.67 1.57 -1.60
N VAL A 318 -42.20 1.70 -0.36
CA VAL A 318 -41.42 0.68 0.35
C VAL A 318 -42.30 0.02 1.40
N VAL A 319 -42.38 -1.31 1.38
CA VAL A 319 -43.15 -2.10 2.34
C VAL A 319 -42.23 -3.13 2.98
N GLU A 320 -42.21 -3.17 4.32
CA GLU A 320 -41.40 -4.10 5.10
C GLU A 320 -41.66 -5.56 4.67
N GLY A 321 -40.59 -6.34 4.53
CA GLY A 321 -40.65 -7.79 4.28
C GLY A 321 -41.11 -8.21 2.89
N LYS A 322 -41.36 -7.27 1.95
CA LYS A 322 -41.78 -7.59 0.58
C LYS A 322 -40.65 -7.68 -0.44
N GLU A 323 -39.44 -7.28 -0.07
CA GLU A 323 -38.31 -7.20 -1.00
C GLU A 323 -37.55 -8.53 -0.99
N PRO A 324 -37.42 -9.21 -2.15
CA PRO A 324 -36.58 -10.39 -2.24
C PRO A 324 -35.12 -9.99 -2.03
N MET A 325 -34.30 -10.92 -1.54
CA MET A 325 -32.86 -10.68 -1.42
C MET A 325 -32.26 -10.51 -2.82
N THR A 326 -31.61 -9.37 -3.07
CA THR A 326 -30.91 -9.07 -4.33
C THR A 326 -29.88 -10.16 -4.62
N ALA A 327 -30.03 -10.82 -5.77
CA ALA A 327 -29.04 -11.78 -6.25
C ALA A 327 -27.94 -11.01 -6.99
N GLY A 328 -26.68 -11.12 -6.57
CA GLY A 328 -25.57 -10.46 -7.27
C GLY A 328 -25.58 -8.93 -7.11
N VAL A 329 -25.80 -8.21 -8.22
CA VAL A 329 -25.87 -6.74 -8.23
C VAL A 329 -27.04 -6.28 -9.10
N GLU A 330 -27.82 -5.32 -8.60
CA GLU A 330 -28.78 -4.56 -9.41
C GLU A 330 -28.23 -3.17 -9.67
N ILE A 331 -28.45 -2.62 -10.87
CA ILE A 331 -27.99 -1.28 -11.21
C ILE A 331 -29.17 -0.45 -11.70
N ARG A 332 -29.44 0.65 -11.03
CA ARG A 332 -30.56 1.54 -11.39
C ARG A 332 -30.05 2.96 -11.67
N ASP A 333 -30.51 3.54 -12.76
CA ASP A 333 -30.21 4.93 -13.12
C ASP A 333 -31.12 5.88 -12.34
N TRP A 334 -30.52 6.79 -11.58
CA TRP A 334 -31.22 7.80 -10.79
C TRP A 334 -30.85 9.22 -11.25
N PRO A 335 -31.84 10.03 -11.69
CA PRO A 335 -31.60 11.42 -12.04
C PRO A 335 -31.31 12.22 -10.77
N VAL A 336 -30.12 12.81 -10.69
CA VAL A 336 -29.72 13.62 -9.52
C VAL A 336 -30.55 14.91 -9.52
N PRO A 337 -31.31 15.21 -8.45
CA PRO A 337 -32.19 16.38 -8.38
C PRO A 337 -31.49 17.69 -8.76
N GLU A 338 -32.21 18.55 -9.51
CA GLU A 338 -31.75 19.89 -9.92
C GLU A 338 -30.47 19.90 -10.77
N THR A 339 -30.10 18.77 -11.39
CA THR A 339 -28.94 18.66 -12.27
C THR A 339 -29.24 17.80 -13.50
N ASP A 340 -28.35 17.88 -14.50
CA ASP A 340 -28.39 16.98 -15.66
C ASP A 340 -27.67 15.64 -15.41
N ILE A 341 -27.23 15.38 -14.17
CA ILE A 341 -26.41 14.22 -13.82
C ILE A 341 -27.29 12.97 -13.66
N GLN A 342 -26.87 11.87 -14.30
CA GLN A 342 -27.42 10.54 -14.11
C GLN A 342 -26.48 9.71 -13.21
N ALA A 343 -26.97 9.30 -12.05
CA ALA A 343 -26.24 8.45 -11.13
C ALA A 343 -26.57 6.97 -11.38
N HIS A 344 -25.55 6.16 -11.60
CA HIS A 344 -25.66 4.70 -11.65
C HIS A 344 -25.59 4.16 -10.21
N LEU A 345 -26.74 3.79 -9.66
CA LEU A 345 -26.85 3.23 -8.30
C LEU A 345 -26.63 1.72 -8.37
N TRP A 346 -25.54 1.24 -7.78
CA TRP A 346 -25.21 -0.19 -7.71
C TRP A 346 -25.65 -0.74 -6.35
N ASP A 347 -26.63 -1.64 -6.34
CA ASP A 347 -27.09 -2.38 -5.16
C ASP A 347 -26.41 -3.75 -5.08
N PHE A 348 -25.45 -3.91 -4.18
CA PHE A 348 -24.79 -5.20 -3.98
C PHE A 348 -25.62 -6.12 -3.06
N GLY A 349 -25.90 -7.33 -3.50
CA GLY A 349 -26.54 -8.35 -2.68
C GLY A 349 -25.75 -8.63 -1.41
N GLY A 350 -26.40 -8.51 -0.24
CA GLY A 350 -25.73 -8.61 1.07
C GLY A 350 -25.38 -10.04 1.53
N GLN A 351 -25.26 -10.99 0.61
CA GLN A 351 -24.92 -12.39 0.95
C GLN A 351 -23.46 -12.46 1.44
N VAL A 352 -23.30 -12.85 2.70
CA VAL A 352 -22.04 -12.73 3.46
C VAL A 352 -20.92 -13.62 2.92
N VAL A 353 -21.27 -14.71 2.25
CA VAL A 353 -20.34 -15.80 1.93
C VAL A 353 -19.24 -15.37 0.94
N PHE A 354 -19.46 -14.32 0.12
CA PHE A 354 -18.47 -13.88 -0.86
C PHE A 354 -18.36 -12.36 -0.98
N HIS A 355 -18.20 -11.65 0.13
CA HIS A 355 -17.85 -10.22 0.15
C HIS A 355 -16.61 -9.87 -0.72
N ALA A 356 -15.73 -10.85 -0.94
CA ALA A 356 -14.60 -10.72 -1.87
C ALA A 356 -15.03 -10.49 -3.34
N THR A 357 -16.27 -10.80 -3.73
CA THR A 357 -16.81 -10.44 -5.05
C THR A 357 -16.96 -8.93 -5.24
N HIS A 358 -17.11 -8.15 -4.15
CA HIS A 358 -17.12 -6.71 -4.27
C HIS A 358 -15.80 -6.19 -4.85
N LYS A 359 -14.67 -6.87 -4.58
CA LYS A 359 -13.34 -6.52 -5.13
C LYS A 359 -13.34 -6.41 -6.66
N PHE A 360 -14.19 -7.18 -7.37
CA PHE A 360 -14.32 -7.07 -8.83
C PHE A 360 -14.78 -5.67 -9.27
N PHE A 361 -15.62 -5.01 -8.47
CA PHE A 361 -16.43 -3.87 -8.92
C PHE A 361 -16.18 -2.57 -8.14
N LEU A 362 -15.56 -2.64 -6.96
CA LEU A 362 -15.16 -1.46 -6.21
C LEU A 362 -14.14 -0.66 -7.05
N ARG A 363 -14.34 0.65 -7.11
CA ARG A 363 -13.51 1.60 -7.86
C ARG A 363 -13.32 2.89 -7.08
N SER A 364 -12.32 3.66 -7.48
CA SER A 364 -12.21 5.08 -7.13
C SER A 364 -13.17 5.93 -7.97
N SER A 365 -13.34 7.21 -7.61
CA SER A 365 -14.22 8.15 -8.35
C SER A 365 -15.70 7.76 -8.38
N CYS A 366 -16.23 7.25 -7.27
CA CYS A 366 -17.65 7.02 -7.03
C CYS A 366 -18.05 7.50 -5.62
N VAL A 367 -19.34 7.51 -5.32
CA VAL A 367 -19.83 7.73 -3.94
C VAL A 367 -20.19 6.38 -3.31
N TYR A 368 -19.69 6.10 -2.10
CA TYR A 368 -20.08 4.92 -1.35
C TYR A 368 -21.21 5.25 -0.37
N VAL A 369 -22.23 4.39 -0.33
CA VAL A 369 -23.30 4.42 0.66
C VAL A 369 -23.22 3.13 1.49
N VAL A 370 -22.73 3.24 2.72
CA VAL A 370 -22.65 2.10 3.65
C VAL A 370 -23.93 2.05 4.46
N VAL A 371 -24.74 1.02 4.23
CA VAL A 371 -26.04 0.86 4.87
C VAL A 371 -25.94 -0.11 6.03
N ILE A 372 -26.31 0.39 7.21
CA ILE A 372 -26.23 -0.31 8.50
C ILE A 372 -27.66 -0.68 8.91
N ASN A 373 -27.84 -1.91 9.38
CA ASN A 373 -29.12 -2.40 9.86
C ASN A 373 -29.25 -2.14 11.36
N ALA A 374 -30.22 -1.30 11.76
CA ALA A 374 -30.48 -1.00 13.17
C ALA A 374 -30.87 -2.22 14.01
N ARG A 375 -31.45 -3.26 13.39
CA ARG A 375 -31.93 -4.48 14.08
C ARG A 375 -30.85 -5.56 14.24
N ALA A 376 -29.67 -5.42 13.65
CA ALA A 376 -28.72 -6.53 13.65
C ALA A 376 -28.11 -6.76 15.05
N ASP A 377 -27.86 -8.03 15.37
CA ASP A 377 -27.23 -8.44 16.64
C ASP A 377 -25.75 -8.01 16.74
N ILE A 378 -25.14 -7.66 15.61
CA ILE A 378 -23.77 -7.15 15.51
C ILE A 378 -23.76 -5.66 15.84
N ASN A 379 -22.79 -5.20 16.63
CA ASN A 379 -22.61 -3.79 16.95
C ASN A 379 -22.58 -2.93 15.67
N ASN A 380 -23.36 -1.85 15.64
CA ASN A 380 -23.47 -0.96 14.48
C ASN A 380 -22.12 -0.38 14.02
N SER A 381 -21.20 -0.10 14.95
CA SER A 381 -19.86 0.42 14.62
C SER A 381 -18.99 -0.66 13.98
N GLU A 382 -19.07 -1.91 14.45
CA GLU A 382 -18.38 -3.05 13.82
C GLU A 382 -18.94 -3.34 12.43
N GLN A 383 -20.26 -3.21 12.25
CA GLN A 383 -20.87 -3.30 10.92
C GLN A 383 -20.34 -2.23 9.97
N ALA A 384 -20.24 -0.98 10.43
CA ALA A 384 -19.72 0.12 9.63
C ALA A 384 -18.24 -0.12 9.27
N GLU A 385 -17.43 -0.45 10.27
CA GLU A 385 -15.99 -0.67 10.12
C GLU A 385 -15.68 -1.79 9.13
N TYR A 386 -16.48 -2.86 9.15
CA TYR A 386 -16.38 -3.95 8.18
C TYR A 386 -16.37 -3.45 6.73
N TRP A 387 -17.34 -2.61 6.38
CA TRP A 387 -17.50 -2.10 5.03
C TRP A 387 -16.51 -0.98 4.70
N LEU A 388 -16.15 -0.18 5.70
CA LEU A 388 -15.19 0.93 5.55
C LEU A 388 -13.78 0.43 5.21
N GLU A 389 -13.32 -0.68 5.80
CA GLU A 389 -12.02 -1.28 5.42
C GLU A 389 -11.99 -1.71 3.95
N HIS A 390 -13.09 -2.29 3.43
CA HIS A 390 -13.19 -2.64 2.02
C HIS A 390 -13.19 -1.41 1.12
N VAL A 391 -13.91 -0.35 1.50
CA VAL A 391 -13.90 0.91 0.76
C VAL A 391 -12.51 1.58 0.79
N LYS A 392 -11.78 1.49 1.90
CA LYS A 392 -10.44 2.06 2.02
C LYS A 392 -9.46 1.44 1.01
N VAL A 393 -9.46 0.11 0.88
CA VAL A 393 -8.55 -0.61 -0.03
C VAL A 393 -8.86 -0.33 -1.50
N PHE A 394 -10.13 -0.36 -1.91
CA PHE A 394 -10.51 -0.30 -3.33
C PHE A 394 -11.09 1.04 -3.79
N GLY A 395 -11.69 1.80 -2.87
CA GLY A 395 -12.30 3.10 -3.12
C GLY A 395 -11.35 4.29 -2.98
N ASN A 396 -10.16 4.08 -2.42
CA ASN A 396 -9.17 5.14 -2.15
C ASN A 396 -9.82 6.31 -1.37
N SER A 397 -9.77 7.54 -1.89
CA SER A 397 -10.36 8.73 -1.26
C SER A 397 -11.84 8.98 -1.62
N ALA A 398 -12.56 7.97 -2.13
CA ALA A 398 -13.96 8.10 -2.49
C ALA A 398 -14.83 8.52 -1.27
N PRO A 399 -15.74 9.49 -1.43
CA PRO A 399 -16.62 9.93 -0.33
C PRO A 399 -17.55 8.82 0.13
N VAL A 400 -17.73 8.72 1.46
CA VAL A 400 -18.60 7.72 2.09
C VAL A 400 -19.72 8.38 2.87
N LEU A 401 -20.94 7.93 2.64
CA LEU A 401 -22.13 8.28 3.43
C LEU A 401 -22.54 7.05 4.24
N LEU A 402 -22.57 7.19 5.57
CA LEU A 402 -23.09 6.16 6.46
C LEU A 402 -24.60 6.33 6.57
N VAL A 403 -25.36 5.28 6.27
CA VAL A 403 -26.82 5.30 6.33
C VAL A 403 -27.29 4.26 7.32
N GLY A 404 -27.86 4.74 8.41
CA GLY A 404 -28.53 3.89 9.37
C GLY A 404 -29.97 3.64 8.95
N SER A 405 -30.27 2.46 8.39
CA SER A 405 -31.61 2.08 7.96
C SER A 405 -32.51 1.66 9.12
N LYS A 406 -33.83 1.64 8.91
CA LYS A 406 -34.84 1.17 9.89
C LYS A 406 -34.76 1.92 11.23
N ALA A 407 -34.36 3.19 11.17
CA ALA A 407 -34.17 4.00 12.37
C ALA A 407 -35.48 4.27 13.14
N ASP A 408 -36.64 3.99 12.52
CA ASP A 408 -37.96 4.00 13.14
C ASP A 408 -38.19 2.86 14.14
N GLU A 409 -37.36 1.82 14.10
CA GLU A 409 -37.53 0.60 14.87
C GLU A 409 -36.50 0.46 15.99
N ALA A 410 -35.27 0.88 15.73
CA ALA A 410 -34.18 0.85 16.70
C ALA A 410 -33.23 2.05 16.53
N GLU A 411 -32.62 2.47 17.65
CA GLU A 411 -31.63 3.55 17.65
C GLU A 411 -30.27 3.02 17.16
N ILE A 412 -29.63 3.77 16.26
CA ILE A 412 -28.32 3.43 15.72
C ILE A 412 -27.26 4.28 16.40
N ARG A 413 -26.42 3.62 17.18
CA ARG A 413 -25.30 4.26 17.90
C ARG A 413 -23.98 3.92 17.21
N LEU A 414 -23.34 4.95 16.65
CA LEU A 414 -22.03 4.86 16.01
C LEU A 414 -21.02 5.71 16.78
N GLN A 415 -19.80 5.18 16.93
CA GLN A 415 -18.66 5.94 17.46
C GLN A 415 -18.07 6.83 16.36
N MET A 416 -18.81 7.87 15.97
CA MET A 416 -18.47 8.70 14.80
C MET A 416 -17.11 9.39 14.92
N GLU A 417 -16.67 9.77 16.12
CA GLU A 417 -15.35 10.39 16.32
C GLU A 417 -14.23 9.41 15.93
N ASN A 418 -14.27 8.18 16.45
CA ASN A 418 -13.31 7.12 16.12
C ASN A 418 -13.36 6.77 14.63
N LEU A 419 -14.57 6.60 14.08
CA LEU A 419 -14.74 6.27 12.66
C LEU A 419 -14.22 7.37 11.74
N THR A 420 -14.50 8.64 12.04
CA THR A 420 -14.05 9.76 11.17
C THR A 420 -12.55 9.99 11.28
N GLN A 421 -11.94 9.70 12.44
CA GLN A 421 -10.48 9.75 12.60
C GLN A 421 -9.79 8.64 11.79
N LYS A 422 -10.33 7.42 11.79
CA LYS A 422 -9.79 6.29 11.03
C LYS A 422 -10.10 6.38 9.52
N TYR A 423 -11.25 6.95 9.17
CA TYR A 423 -11.78 7.05 7.80
C TYR A 423 -12.18 8.51 7.48
N PRO A 424 -11.22 9.36 7.08
CA PRO A 424 -11.47 10.80 6.85
C PRO A 424 -12.35 11.09 5.61
N ASN A 425 -12.61 10.08 4.78
CA ASN A 425 -13.49 10.17 3.63
C ASN A 425 -14.99 10.06 3.98
N ILE A 426 -15.34 9.78 5.24
CA ILE A 426 -16.73 9.84 5.73
C ILE A 426 -17.23 11.28 5.66
N LYS A 427 -18.36 11.50 4.98
CA LYS A 427 -18.98 12.82 4.78
C LYS A 427 -20.16 13.09 5.70
N GLY A 428 -20.75 12.05 6.28
CA GLY A 428 -21.83 12.17 7.23
C GLY A 428 -22.48 10.84 7.59
N PHE A 429 -23.32 10.89 8.63
CA PHE A 429 -24.18 9.79 9.06
C PHE A 429 -25.65 10.23 9.03
N TYR A 430 -26.50 9.38 8.46
CA TYR A 430 -27.91 9.65 8.24
C TYR A 430 -28.76 8.48 8.75
N ALA A 431 -29.51 8.70 9.82
CA ALA A 431 -30.47 7.73 10.33
C ALA A 431 -31.80 7.89 9.59
N VAL A 432 -32.15 6.93 8.74
CA VAL A 432 -33.30 7.01 7.83
C VAL A 432 -34.29 5.87 8.07
N SER A 433 -35.54 6.12 7.71
CA SER A 433 -36.59 5.11 7.58
C SER A 433 -37.14 5.17 6.17
N CYS A 434 -37.02 4.07 5.41
CA CYS A 434 -37.49 4.01 4.03
C CYS A 434 -39.03 3.89 3.98
N THR A 435 -39.65 3.24 4.95
CA THR A 435 -41.12 3.11 5.10
C THR A 435 -41.77 4.43 5.50
N GLN A 436 -41.06 5.27 6.27
CA GLN A 436 -41.53 6.58 6.72
C GLN A 436 -40.89 7.76 5.97
N ALA A 437 -40.23 7.50 4.84
CA ALA A 437 -39.52 8.51 4.05
C ALA A 437 -40.43 9.64 3.54
N LYS A 438 -41.74 9.36 3.39
CA LYS A 438 -42.75 10.34 2.95
C LYS A 438 -43.60 10.91 4.10
N THR A 439 -43.41 10.44 5.34
CA THR A 439 -44.28 10.73 6.48
C THR A 439 -43.48 11.33 7.65
N SER A 440 -43.42 10.64 8.80
CA SER A 440 -42.84 11.13 10.05
C SER A 440 -41.33 11.36 10.01
N ARG A 441 -40.61 10.68 9.10
CA ARG A 441 -39.14 10.78 8.96
C ARG A 441 -38.68 11.33 7.61
N ARG A 442 -39.52 12.20 7.03
CA ARG A 442 -39.23 12.83 5.75
C ARG A 442 -37.97 13.70 5.80
N HIS A 443 -37.80 14.48 6.84
CA HIS A 443 -36.69 15.45 6.92
C HIS A 443 -35.32 14.77 6.93
N GLU A 444 -35.19 13.66 7.64
CA GLU A 444 -33.97 12.86 7.71
C GLU A 444 -33.65 12.21 6.35
N PHE A 445 -34.66 11.70 5.66
CA PHE A 445 -34.51 11.14 4.32
C PHE A 445 -34.11 12.19 3.29
N GLU A 446 -34.75 13.36 3.31
CA GLU A 446 -34.41 14.48 2.41
C GLU A 446 -32.99 15.01 2.69
N ALA A 447 -32.56 15.04 3.95
CA ALA A 447 -31.18 15.39 4.31
C ALA A 447 -30.16 14.40 3.71
N PHE A 448 -30.46 13.10 3.74
CA PHE A 448 -29.66 12.09 3.05
C PHE A 448 -29.66 12.28 1.53
N LYS A 449 -30.84 12.47 0.91
CA LYS A 449 -30.98 12.69 -0.54
C LYS A 449 -30.18 13.92 -1.01
N GLN A 450 -30.20 15.01 -0.24
CA GLN A 450 -29.40 16.21 -0.50
C GLN A 450 -27.90 15.95 -0.35
N ALA A 451 -27.48 15.24 0.69
CA ALA A 451 -26.08 14.89 0.89
C ALA A 451 -25.53 14.00 -0.24
N LEU A 452 -26.28 12.97 -0.62
CA LEU A 452 -25.95 12.11 -1.75
C LEU A 452 -25.82 12.92 -3.05
N SER A 453 -26.79 13.78 -3.34
CA SER A 453 -26.75 14.65 -4.53
C SER A 453 -25.52 15.55 -4.55
N LYS A 454 -25.18 16.16 -3.41
CA LYS A 454 -24.01 17.02 -3.26
C LYS A 454 -22.71 16.26 -3.51
N GLU A 455 -22.54 15.08 -2.92
CA GLU A 455 -21.31 14.31 -3.11
C GLU A 455 -21.21 13.78 -4.55
N LEU A 456 -22.31 13.37 -5.18
CA LEU A 456 -22.34 12.97 -6.60
C LEU A 456 -21.93 14.11 -7.54
N GLN A 457 -22.33 15.35 -7.24
CA GLN A 457 -21.87 16.57 -7.91
C GLN A 457 -20.39 16.92 -7.63
N ALA A 458 -19.79 16.38 -6.57
CA ALA A 458 -18.41 16.65 -6.19
C ALA A 458 -17.39 15.65 -6.78
N VAL A 459 -17.80 14.42 -7.14
CA VAL A 459 -16.90 13.36 -7.67
C VAL A 459 -16.14 13.79 -8.95
N GLY A 460 -16.60 14.83 -9.65
CA GLY A 460 -15.91 15.46 -10.77
C GLY A 460 -15.96 14.68 -12.09
N ILE A 461 -16.07 13.35 -12.07
CA ILE A 461 -16.03 12.51 -13.28
C ILE A 461 -17.14 12.87 -14.29
N HIS A 462 -18.33 13.25 -13.81
CA HIS A 462 -19.46 13.69 -14.65
C HIS A 462 -19.18 14.98 -15.43
N GLN A 463 -18.19 15.77 -15.00
CA GLN A 463 -17.82 17.06 -15.61
C GLN A 463 -16.86 16.88 -16.80
N ILE A 464 -16.37 15.66 -17.05
CA ILE A 464 -15.49 15.36 -18.19
C ILE A 464 -16.28 15.57 -19.49
N LEU A 465 -15.67 16.33 -20.40
CA LEU A 465 -16.18 16.54 -21.75
C LEU A 465 -15.52 15.55 -22.71
N PHE A 466 -16.34 14.83 -23.46
CA PHE A 466 -15.91 13.96 -24.52
C PHE A 466 -15.91 14.66 -25.87
N THR A 467 -15.08 14.15 -26.77
CA THR A 467 -15.22 14.41 -28.20
C THR A 467 -16.52 13.78 -28.71
N PRO A 468 -17.11 14.29 -29.80
CA PRO A 468 -18.27 13.64 -30.41
C PRO A 468 -18.01 12.16 -30.76
N ALA A 469 -16.78 11.83 -31.16
CA ALA A 469 -16.34 10.46 -31.43
C ALA A 469 -16.43 9.56 -30.19
N GLN A 470 -15.84 9.98 -29.07
CA GLN A 470 -15.90 9.26 -27.80
C GLN A 470 -17.34 9.13 -27.27
N GLY A 471 -18.14 10.19 -27.40
CA GLY A 471 -19.56 10.17 -27.04
C GLY A 471 -20.39 9.17 -27.85
N ARG A 472 -20.08 8.96 -29.13
CA ARG A 472 -20.70 7.91 -29.95
C ARG A 472 -20.32 6.51 -29.47
N VAL A 473 -19.05 6.27 -29.17
CA VAL A 473 -18.58 4.98 -28.62
C VAL A 473 -19.35 4.63 -27.35
N LEU A 474 -19.50 5.59 -26.43
CA LEU A 474 -20.28 5.39 -25.19
C LEU A 474 -21.72 4.93 -25.48
N LYS A 475 -22.40 5.58 -26.43
CA LYS A 475 -23.79 5.23 -26.79
C LYS A 475 -23.90 3.81 -27.38
N GLU A 476 -22.97 3.44 -28.26
CA GLU A 476 -22.97 2.10 -28.86
C GLU A 476 -22.63 1.02 -27.84
N LEU A 477 -21.69 1.26 -26.92
CA LEU A 477 -21.39 0.33 -25.83
C LEU A 477 -22.62 0.07 -24.95
N GLN A 478 -23.36 1.12 -24.60
CA GLN A 478 -24.58 1.00 -23.79
C GLN A 478 -25.66 0.18 -24.48
N LYS A 479 -25.82 0.37 -25.80
CA LYS A 479 -26.75 -0.41 -26.60
C LYS A 479 -26.35 -1.89 -26.64
N ASN A 480 -25.05 -2.17 -26.84
CA ASN A 480 -24.54 -3.53 -26.92
C ASN A 480 -24.58 -4.25 -25.56
N ALA A 481 -24.39 -3.54 -24.45
CA ALA A 481 -24.44 -4.12 -23.10
C ALA A 481 -25.82 -4.73 -22.73
N LEU A 482 -26.89 -4.36 -23.45
CA LEU A 482 -28.23 -4.92 -23.27
C LEU A 482 -28.36 -6.35 -23.83
N THR A 483 -27.58 -6.68 -24.86
CA THR A 483 -27.65 -7.97 -25.56
C THR A 483 -26.43 -8.83 -25.32
N ASP A 484 -25.26 -8.21 -25.16
CA ASP A 484 -23.97 -8.86 -25.09
C ASP A 484 -23.28 -8.57 -23.75
N ALA A 485 -22.95 -9.62 -23.01
CA ALA A 485 -22.20 -9.49 -21.77
C ALA A 485 -20.73 -9.10 -22.00
N PHE A 486 -20.17 -9.42 -23.17
CA PHE A 486 -18.77 -9.23 -23.50
C PHE A 486 -18.57 -8.53 -24.84
N MET A 487 -17.47 -7.79 -24.96
CA MET A 487 -16.98 -7.24 -26.22
C MET A 487 -15.50 -7.57 -26.39
N GLY A 488 -15.14 -8.23 -27.49
CA GLY A 488 -13.74 -8.53 -27.80
C GLY A 488 -12.90 -7.27 -28.03
N ALA A 489 -11.60 -7.32 -27.74
CA ALA A 489 -10.68 -6.20 -27.96
C ALA A 489 -10.69 -5.71 -29.41
N GLU A 490 -10.70 -6.63 -30.38
CA GLU A 490 -10.79 -6.31 -31.81
C GLU A 490 -12.13 -5.64 -32.18
N GLN A 491 -13.23 -6.08 -31.56
CA GLN A 491 -14.55 -5.46 -31.77
C GLN A 491 -14.58 -4.03 -31.23
N PHE A 492 -14.00 -3.80 -30.05
CA PHE A 492 -13.85 -2.47 -29.47
C PHE A 492 -12.96 -1.58 -30.35
N GLN A 493 -11.83 -2.09 -30.84
CA GLN A 493 -10.96 -1.35 -31.76
C GLN A 493 -11.69 -0.98 -33.06
N ARG A 494 -12.49 -1.90 -33.62
CA ARG A 494 -13.35 -1.63 -34.78
C ARG A 494 -14.37 -0.53 -34.48
N LEU A 495 -15.06 -0.59 -33.35
CA LEU A 495 -16.00 0.45 -32.92
C LEU A 495 -15.31 1.81 -32.76
N CYS A 496 -14.11 1.84 -32.16
CA CYS A 496 -13.32 3.05 -32.05
C CYS A 496 -12.90 3.60 -33.42
N ASN A 497 -12.48 2.74 -34.36
CA ASN A 497 -12.13 3.13 -35.73
C ASN A 497 -13.34 3.74 -36.46
N GLU A 498 -14.49 3.08 -36.40
CA GLU A 498 -15.76 3.56 -37.00
C GLU A 498 -16.18 4.93 -36.43
N CYS A 499 -15.99 5.11 -35.12
CA CYS A 499 -16.27 6.37 -34.46
C CYS A 499 -15.17 7.43 -34.65
N GLN A 500 -14.02 7.07 -35.26
CA GLN A 500 -12.84 7.90 -35.49
C GLN A 500 -12.11 8.32 -34.20
N VAL A 501 -11.99 7.41 -33.24
CA VAL A 501 -11.17 7.59 -32.03
C VAL A 501 -9.73 7.15 -32.29
N SER A 502 -8.80 8.10 -32.15
CA SER A 502 -7.36 7.88 -32.29
C SER A 502 -6.83 6.88 -31.27
N ASP A 503 -5.89 6.03 -31.71
CA ASP A 503 -5.09 5.17 -30.83
C ASP A 503 -3.83 5.88 -30.30
N GLU A 504 -3.41 6.94 -31.00
CA GLU A 504 -2.28 7.79 -30.64
C GLU A 504 -2.73 9.00 -29.80
N GLY A 505 -1.83 9.47 -28.93
CA GLY A 505 -2.05 10.62 -28.04
C GLY A 505 -2.55 10.23 -26.65
N GLU A 506 -2.71 11.23 -25.78
CA GLU A 506 -2.98 11.03 -24.34
C GLU A 506 -4.46 10.72 -24.02
N LEU A 507 -5.40 11.16 -24.88
CA LEU A 507 -6.84 10.86 -24.77
C LEU A 507 -7.26 9.74 -25.74
N ASN A 508 -6.37 8.74 -25.88
CA ASN A 508 -6.54 7.60 -26.76
C ASN A 508 -7.54 6.57 -26.20
N ARG A 509 -7.59 5.41 -26.86
CA ARG A 509 -8.47 4.29 -26.50
C ARG A 509 -8.19 3.75 -25.10
N ALA A 510 -6.94 3.70 -24.66
CA ALA A 510 -6.58 3.24 -23.31
C ALA A 510 -7.12 4.19 -22.22
N TRP A 511 -7.02 5.50 -22.43
CA TRP A 511 -7.66 6.48 -21.55
C TRP A 511 -9.18 6.32 -21.53
N LEU A 512 -9.80 6.11 -22.70
CA LEU A 512 -11.24 5.91 -22.79
C LEU A 512 -11.71 4.65 -22.04
N ILE A 513 -10.93 3.57 -22.10
CA ILE A 513 -11.18 2.34 -21.36
C ILE A 513 -11.17 2.60 -19.84
N ASP A 514 -10.15 3.30 -19.33
CA ASP A 514 -10.04 3.66 -17.91
C ASP A 514 -11.25 4.49 -17.43
N ILE A 515 -11.69 5.47 -18.23
CA ILE A 515 -12.88 6.27 -17.90
C ILE A 515 -14.14 5.41 -17.89
N PHE A 516 -14.36 4.55 -18.89
CA PHE A 516 -15.54 3.68 -18.93
C PHE A 516 -15.58 2.66 -17.80
N ASP A 517 -14.41 2.15 -17.36
CA ASP A 517 -14.29 1.27 -16.20
C ASP A 517 -14.63 1.99 -14.89
N LYS A 518 -14.13 3.20 -14.67
CA LYS A 518 -14.49 4.02 -13.50
C LYS A 518 -15.98 4.33 -13.44
N LEU A 519 -16.61 4.57 -14.59
CA LEU A 519 -18.04 4.81 -14.69
C LEU A 519 -18.89 3.54 -14.53
N GLY A 520 -18.29 2.36 -14.65
CA GLY A 520 -18.99 1.08 -14.65
C GLY A 520 -19.81 0.84 -15.93
N VAL A 521 -19.48 1.52 -17.03
CA VAL A 521 -20.12 1.32 -18.35
C VAL A 521 -19.63 0.02 -18.98
N MET A 522 -18.35 -0.27 -18.84
CA MET A 522 -17.73 -1.55 -19.17
C MET A 522 -16.64 -1.80 -18.16
N LEU A 523 -16.36 -3.04 -17.81
CA LEU A 523 -15.30 -3.39 -16.88
C LEU A 523 -14.13 -4.01 -17.59
N HIS A 524 -12.96 -3.58 -17.16
CA HIS A 524 -11.70 -4.05 -17.69
C HIS A 524 -10.84 -4.62 -16.56
N PHE A 525 -10.61 -5.92 -16.64
CA PHE A 525 -9.76 -6.66 -15.72
C PHE A 525 -8.43 -6.92 -16.41
N GLU A 526 -7.44 -6.07 -16.15
CA GLU A 526 -6.11 -6.20 -16.74
C GLU A 526 -5.49 -7.57 -16.45
N GLU A 527 -5.77 -8.11 -15.27
CA GLU A 527 -5.28 -9.39 -14.80
C GLU A 527 -5.93 -10.60 -15.49
N LEU A 528 -7.04 -10.38 -16.20
CA LEU A 528 -7.75 -11.43 -16.92
C LEU A 528 -7.53 -11.39 -18.44
N LYS A 529 -6.80 -10.39 -18.96
CA LYS A 529 -6.46 -10.27 -20.39
C LYS A 529 -5.85 -11.55 -20.97
N THR A 530 -5.01 -12.25 -20.20
CA THR A 530 -4.34 -13.48 -20.61
C THR A 530 -5.29 -14.66 -20.85
N PHE A 531 -6.49 -14.62 -20.27
CA PHE A 531 -7.47 -15.70 -20.37
C PHE A 531 -8.57 -15.38 -21.37
N HIS A 532 -8.88 -14.10 -21.56
CA HIS A 532 -9.87 -13.66 -22.52
C HIS A 532 -9.61 -12.21 -22.93
N ASP A 533 -9.37 -11.99 -24.23
CA ASP A 533 -9.13 -10.67 -24.80
C ASP A 533 -10.47 -9.93 -25.05
N ALA A 534 -11.27 -9.75 -23.99
CA ALA A 534 -12.54 -9.03 -24.02
C ALA A 534 -12.79 -8.17 -22.78
N TYR A 535 -13.57 -7.13 -23.00
CA TYR A 535 -14.15 -6.27 -21.99
C TYR A 535 -15.50 -6.81 -21.55
N LEU A 536 -15.79 -6.73 -20.25
CA LEU A 536 -17.09 -7.13 -19.69
C LEU A 536 -18.04 -5.93 -19.78
N LEU A 537 -19.00 -5.97 -20.71
CA LEU A 537 -19.97 -4.89 -20.90
C LEU A 537 -21.09 -4.93 -19.84
N ASN A 538 -21.52 -6.12 -19.45
CA ASN A 538 -22.58 -6.28 -18.47
C ASN A 538 -22.03 -6.84 -17.14
N PRO A 539 -21.77 -5.99 -16.14
CA PRO A 539 -21.22 -6.42 -14.86
C PRO A 539 -22.13 -7.41 -14.11
N ARG A 540 -23.45 -7.36 -14.37
CA ARG A 540 -24.44 -8.28 -13.80
C ARG A 540 -24.15 -9.72 -14.20
N TRP A 541 -23.63 -9.95 -15.40
CA TRP A 541 -23.31 -11.29 -15.87
C TRP A 541 -22.28 -11.99 -14.98
N LEU A 542 -21.22 -11.28 -14.58
CA LEU A 542 -20.18 -11.86 -13.71
C LEU A 542 -20.68 -12.03 -12.28
N THR A 543 -21.37 -11.02 -11.71
CA THR A 543 -21.92 -11.14 -10.35
C THR A 543 -22.93 -12.25 -10.25
N HIS A 544 -23.96 -12.27 -11.11
CA HIS A 544 -24.95 -13.33 -11.09
C HIS A 544 -24.32 -14.69 -11.37
N GLY A 545 -23.36 -14.78 -12.29
CA GLY A 545 -22.63 -16.03 -12.56
C GLY A 545 -21.97 -16.58 -11.30
N VAL A 546 -21.19 -15.76 -10.59
CA VAL A 546 -20.56 -16.17 -9.33
C VAL A 546 -21.62 -16.50 -8.27
N TYR A 547 -22.64 -15.66 -8.11
CA TYR A 547 -23.69 -15.87 -7.10
C TYR A 547 -24.50 -17.14 -7.34
N THR A 548 -24.83 -17.46 -8.59
CA THR A 548 -25.56 -18.69 -8.97
C THR A 548 -24.73 -19.92 -8.60
N LEU A 549 -23.44 -19.93 -8.94
CA LEU A 549 -22.53 -21.03 -8.57
C LEU A 549 -22.42 -21.18 -7.06
N THR A 550 -22.36 -20.06 -6.32
CA THR A 550 -22.24 -20.12 -4.87
C THR A 550 -23.54 -20.57 -4.19
N ASN A 551 -24.69 -20.19 -4.73
CA ASN A 551 -25.99 -20.59 -4.21
C ASN A 551 -26.36 -22.03 -4.56
N ALA A 552 -25.64 -22.67 -5.49
CA ALA A 552 -25.76 -24.10 -5.73
C ALA A 552 -25.33 -24.96 -4.51
N LYS A 553 -24.66 -24.37 -3.51
CA LYS A 553 -24.18 -25.03 -2.28
C LYS A 553 -23.30 -26.26 -2.56
N GLN A 554 -22.64 -26.28 -3.71
CA GLN A 554 -21.67 -27.28 -4.09
C GLN A 554 -20.26 -26.71 -3.90
N ALA A 555 -19.52 -27.22 -2.90
CA ALA A 555 -18.16 -26.75 -2.62
C ALA A 555 -17.14 -27.17 -3.68
N ARG A 556 -17.42 -28.25 -4.42
CA ARG A 556 -16.62 -28.79 -5.52
C ARG A 556 -17.44 -28.70 -6.80
N ILE A 557 -16.89 -28.06 -7.83
CA ILE A 557 -17.59 -27.80 -9.09
C ILE A 557 -16.65 -28.13 -10.26
N SER A 558 -17.05 -29.06 -11.13
CA SER A 558 -16.36 -29.30 -12.40
C SER A 558 -16.73 -28.24 -13.45
N GLU A 559 -15.97 -28.12 -14.53
CA GLU A 559 -16.32 -27.20 -15.63
C GLU A 559 -17.69 -27.56 -16.24
N SER A 560 -18.02 -28.85 -16.34
CA SER A 560 -19.34 -29.31 -16.80
C SER A 560 -20.47 -28.92 -15.86
N ASP A 561 -20.26 -29.08 -14.54
CA ASP A 561 -21.26 -28.70 -13.54
C ASP A 561 -21.50 -27.18 -13.58
N MET A 562 -20.42 -26.39 -13.71
CA MET A 562 -20.51 -24.94 -13.84
C MET A 562 -21.38 -24.52 -15.02
N VAL A 563 -21.13 -25.09 -16.21
CA VAL A 563 -21.92 -24.78 -17.41
C VAL A 563 -23.37 -25.21 -17.22
N GLN A 564 -23.61 -26.38 -16.63
CA GLN A 564 -24.96 -26.89 -16.39
C GLN A 564 -25.74 -25.99 -15.41
N ILE A 565 -25.18 -25.69 -14.24
CA ILE A 565 -25.80 -24.85 -13.21
C ILE A 565 -26.16 -23.47 -13.77
N LEU A 566 -25.25 -22.87 -14.56
CA LEU A 566 -25.46 -21.56 -15.17
C LEU A 566 -26.47 -21.59 -16.32
N ALA A 567 -26.52 -22.66 -17.11
CA ALA A 567 -27.46 -22.81 -18.22
C ALA A 567 -28.90 -23.12 -17.75
N GLU A 568 -29.06 -23.87 -16.66
CA GLU A 568 -30.37 -24.21 -16.08
C GLU A 568 -31.02 -23.01 -15.37
N THR A 569 -30.21 -22.08 -14.86
CA THR A 569 -30.69 -20.90 -14.13
C THR A 569 -30.96 -19.74 -15.10
N LYS A 570 -32.23 -19.50 -15.42
CA LYS A 570 -32.63 -18.30 -16.18
C LYS A 570 -32.53 -17.06 -15.29
N VAL A 571 -31.49 -16.26 -15.49
CA VAL A 571 -31.30 -14.99 -14.79
C VAL A 571 -31.78 -13.84 -15.67
N GLN A 572 -32.65 -12.99 -15.12
CA GLN A 572 -33.06 -11.73 -15.74
C GLN A 572 -32.48 -10.56 -14.96
N ASP A 573 -32.08 -9.50 -15.67
CA ASP A 573 -31.77 -8.22 -15.04
C ASP A 573 -33.05 -7.46 -14.61
N GLU A 574 -32.90 -6.32 -13.95
CA GLU A 574 -34.01 -5.46 -13.50
C GLU A 574 -34.87 -4.89 -14.65
N TYR A 575 -34.40 -5.00 -15.90
CA TYR A 575 -35.12 -4.64 -17.12
C TYR A 575 -35.72 -5.85 -17.85
N GLN A 576 -35.67 -7.05 -17.24
CA GLN A 576 -36.17 -8.31 -17.77
C GLN A 576 -35.36 -8.89 -18.95
N HIS A 577 -34.14 -8.40 -19.21
CA HIS A 577 -33.26 -9.01 -20.21
C HIS A 577 -32.64 -10.30 -19.66
N LEU A 578 -32.66 -11.35 -20.48
CA LEU A 578 -32.10 -12.64 -20.12
C LEU A 578 -30.57 -12.63 -20.25
N LEU A 579 -29.88 -12.95 -19.17
CA LEU A 579 -28.42 -13.13 -19.16
C LEU A 579 -28.08 -14.54 -19.66
N SER A 580 -27.44 -14.63 -20.83
CA SER A 580 -27.01 -15.89 -21.41
C SER A 580 -25.61 -16.30 -20.90
N TYR A 581 -25.45 -17.56 -20.51
CA TYR A 581 -24.18 -18.14 -20.07
C TYR A 581 -23.69 -19.20 -21.08
N PRO A 582 -23.11 -18.79 -22.22
CA PRO A 582 -22.56 -19.74 -23.19
C PRO A 582 -21.32 -20.44 -22.60
N ALA A 583 -21.18 -21.73 -22.90
CA ALA A 583 -20.14 -22.59 -22.31
C ALA A 583 -18.71 -22.03 -22.45
N GLU A 584 -18.40 -21.45 -23.61
CA GLU A 584 -17.11 -20.82 -23.90
C GLU A 584 -16.79 -19.60 -23.04
N LYS A 585 -17.81 -18.93 -22.49
CA LYS A 585 -17.66 -17.77 -21.59
C LYS A 585 -17.70 -18.19 -20.13
N CYS A 586 -18.32 -19.29 -19.76
CA CYS A 586 -18.37 -19.75 -18.35
C CYS A 586 -16.97 -19.96 -17.76
N LEU A 587 -15.99 -20.36 -18.58
CA LEU A 587 -14.58 -20.44 -18.17
C LEU A 587 -14.01 -19.10 -17.66
N PHE A 588 -14.52 -17.97 -18.16
CA PHE A 588 -14.16 -16.65 -17.65
C PHE A 588 -14.53 -16.49 -16.17
N ILE A 589 -15.70 -17.00 -15.75
CA ILE A 589 -16.14 -16.95 -14.34
C ILE A 589 -15.18 -17.76 -13.47
N SER A 590 -14.82 -18.97 -13.91
CA SER A 590 -13.82 -19.80 -13.23
C SER A 590 -12.49 -19.06 -13.04
N LYS A 591 -11.97 -18.43 -14.11
CA LYS A 591 -10.71 -17.67 -14.04
C LYS A 591 -10.82 -16.42 -13.18
N ALA A 592 -11.95 -15.70 -13.25
CA ALA A 592 -12.21 -14.56 -12.38
C ALA A 592 -12.26 -14.99 -10.92
N MET A 593 -12.98 -16.07 -10.58
CA MET A 593 -13.04 -16.59 -9.21
C MET A 593 -11.66 -16.99 -8.69
N GLN A 594 -10.82 -17.63 -9.50
CA GLN A 594 -9.44 -17.97 -9.11
C GLN A 594 -8.58 -16.72 -8.91
N ARG A 595 -8.60 -15.78 -9.87
CA ARG A 595 -7.74 -14.58 -9.82
C ARG A 595 -8.06 -13.67 -8.64
N PHE A 596 -9.33 -13.62 -8.24
CA PHE A 596 -9.81 -12.86 -7.10
C PHE A 596 -9.90 -13.70 -5.82
N LYS A 597 -9.23 -14.86 -5.83
CA LYS A 597 -9.01 -15.74 -4.68
C LYS A 597 -10.29 -16.21 -3.98
N LEU A 598 -11.31 -16.54 -4.77
CA LEU A 598 -12.58 -17.12 -4.32
C LEU A 598 -12.58 -18.64 -4.39
N CYS A 599 -11.78 -19.23 -5.28
CA CYS A 599 -11.68 -20.67 -5.47
C CYS A 599 -10.28 -21.05 -5.98
N TYR A 600 -9.96 -22.35 -5.91
CA TYR A 600 -8.72 -22.90 -6.47
C TYR A 600 -8.97 -24.25 -7.14
N PRO A 601 -8.16 -24.64 -8.15
CA PRO A 601 -8.26 -25.96 -8.77
C PRO A 601 -7.67 -27.05 -7.88
N LEU A 602 -8.31 -28.23 -7.83
CA LEU A 602 -7.77 -29.42 -7.19
C LEU A 602 -6.80 -30.15 -8.12
N GLU A 603 -5.63 -30.53 -7.64
CA GLU A 603 -4.58 -31.15 -8.46
C GLU A 603 -5.03 -32.44 -9.17
N LYS A 604 -5.80 -33.28 -8.48
CA LYS A 604 -6.14 -34.63 -8.96
C LYS A 604 -7.26 -34.63 -10.00
N SER A 605 -8.29 -33.80 -9.82
CA SER A 605 -9.49 -33.80 -10.68
C SER A 605 -9.60 -32.57 -11.58
N LYS A 606 -8.83 -31.51 -11.32
CA LYS A 606 -9.00 -30.16 -11.90
C LYS A 606 -10.33 -29.48 -11.56
N ASP A 607 -11.16 -30.08 -10.71
CA ASP A 607 -12.37 -29.44 -10.20
C ASP A 607 -12.01 -28.21 -9.38
N LEU A 608 -12.89 -27.23 -9.37
CA LEU A 608 -12.74 -26.03 -8.56
C LEU A 608 -13.29 -26.28 -7.17
N LEU A 609 -12.51 -25.94 -6.16
CA LEU A 609 -12.95 -25.89 -4.78
C LEU A 609 -13.23 -24.45 -4.36
N ILE A 610 -14.40 -24.21 -3.76
CA ILE A 610 -14.80 -22.92 -3.20
C ILE A 610 -14.73 -23.03 -1.67
N PRO A 611 -13.70 -22.47 -1.01
CA PRO A 611 -13.47 -22.67 0.44
C PRO A 611 -14.64 -22.20 1.31
N ALA A 612 -15.28 -21.09 0.96
CA ALA A 612 -16.38 -20.53 1.76
C ALA A 612 -17.69 -21.35 1.67
N LEU A 613 -17.75 -22.43 0.87
CA LEU A 613 -18.86 -23.39 0.84
C LEU A 613 -18.54 -24.70 1.57
N LEU A 614 -17.35 -24.84 2.16
CA LEU A 614 -16.97 -26.04 2.91
C LEU A 614 -17.81 -26.21 4.19
N ALA A 615 -17.63 -27.32 4.89
CA ALA A 615 -18.15 -27.44 6.25
C ALA A 615 -17.42 -26.44 7.18
N ASP A 616 -18.09 -26.02 8.26
CA ASP A 616 -17.53 -25.05 9.21
C ASP A 616 -16.32 -25.62 9.96
N GLU A 617 -16.41 -26.87 10.41
CA GLU A 617 -15.34 -27.55 11.14
C GLU A 617 -14.50 -28.46 10.25
N LEU A 618 -13.25 -28.68 10.65
CA LEU A 618 -12.36 -29.65 10.03
C LEU A 618 -12.92 -31.08 10.18
N PRO A 619 -12.86 -31.91 9.12
CA PRO A 619 -13.35 -33.29 9.20
C PRO A 619 -12.63 -34.15 10.26
N ARG A 620 -11.35 -33.86 10.48
CA ARG A 620 -10.52 -34.44 11.54
C ARG A 620 -9.32 -33.52 11.79
N TYR A 621 -8.86 -33.45 13.03
CA TYR A 621 -7.63 -32.74 13.39
C TYR A 621 -6.43 -33.70 13.28
N PRO A 622 -5.29 -33.26 12.71
CA PRO A 622 -4.04 -34.02 12.74
C PRO A 622 -3.65 -34.37 14.19
N PRO A 623 -3.41 -35.66 14.53
CA PRO A 623 -3.08 -36.08 15.88
C PRO A 623 -1.75 -35.48 16.40
N GLU A 624 -0.84 -35.14 15.48
CA GLU A 624 0.47 -34.56 15.78
C GLU A 624 0.39 -33.17 16.44
N LEU A 625 -0.74 -32.46 16.30
CA LEU A 625 -0.96 -31.15 16.93
C LEU A 625 -1.08 -31.20 18.46
N GLN A 626 -1.21 -32.39 19.04
CA GLN A 626 -1.19 -32.60 20.50
C GLN A 626 0.22 -32.80 21.05
N ASN A 627 1.25 -32.79 20.20
CA ASN A 627 2.63 -32.98 20.63
C ASN A 627 3.20 -31.69 21.24
N SER A 628 4.02 -31.83 22.29
CA SER A 628 4.66 -30.70 23.01
C SER A 628 5.70 -29.95 22.17
N GLU A 629 6.11 -30.51 21.03
CA GLU A 629 7.05 -29.88 20.08
C GLU A 629 6.35 -29.04 18.99
N THR A 630 5.02 -28.96 19.01
CA THR A 630 4.26 -28.16 18.04
C THR A 630 4.48 -26.66 18.30
N LEU A 631 4.91 -25.93 17.27
CA LEU A 631 5.05 -24.48 17.34
C LEU A 631 3.68 -23.84 17.15
N HIS A 632 3.38 -22.83 17.96
CA HIS A 632 2.12 -22.10 17.90
C HIS A 632 2.35 -20.60 17.76
N PHE A 633 1.65 -19.99 16.81
CA PHE A 633 1.66 -18.55 16.55
C PHE A 633 0.23 -18.06 16.35
N GLU A 634 -0.12 -16.97 17.01
CA GLU A 634 -1.48 -16.42 16.99
C GLU A 634 -1.47 -14.96 16.51
N PHE A 635 -2.35 -14.65 15.57
CA PHE A 635 -2.77 -13.29 15.24
C PHE A 635 -4.08 -13.00 15.95
N ALA A 636 -4.03 -12.23 17.04
CA ALA A 636 -5.20 -11.83 17.82
C ALA A 636 -5.69 -10.45 17.37
N PHE A 637 -6.93 -10.33 16.92
CA PHE A 637 -7.48 -9.09 16.38
C PHE A 637 -8.22 -8.32 17.49
N ASP A 638 -7.80 -7.08 17.73
CA ASP A 638 -8.47 -6.18 18.69
C ASP A 638 -9.83 -5.70 18.12
N GLY A 639 -9.91 -5.58 16.79
CA GLY A 639 -11.08 -5.15 16.04
C GLY A 639 -11.81 -6.30 15.34
N PHE A 640 -12.13 -6.12 14.07
CA PHE A 640 -12.86 -7.07 13.25
C PHE A 640 -11.92 -8.09 12.56
N LEU A 641 -12.34 -9.36 12.47
CA LEU A 641 -11.64 -10.42 11.72
C LEU A 641 -12.43 -10.78 10.44
N PRO A 642 -11.93 -10.43 9.23
CA PRO A 642 -12.61 -10.77 7.98
C PRO A 642 -12.67 -12.27 7.69
N ARG A 643 -13.89 -12.77 7.44
CA ARG A 643 -14.14 -14.18 7.14
C ARG A 643 -13.44 -14.67 5.87
N ASN A 644 -13.19 -13.78 4.92
CA ASN A 644 -12.53 -14.14 3.66
C ASN A 644 -11.01 -14.33 3.79
N LEU A 645 -10.36 -13.92 4.89
CA LEU A 645 -8.89 -14.02 5.01
C LEU A 645 -8.42 -15.47 4.93
N ILE A 646 -9.07 -16.39 5.66
CA ILE A 646 -8.72 -17.81 5.62
C ILE A 646 -8.96 -18.40 4.23
N SER A 647 -10.10 -18.08 3.61
CA SER A 647 -10.38 -18.54 2.24
C SER A 647 -9.30 -18.04 1.26
N GLU A 648 -8.87 -16.79 1.40
CA GLU A 648 -7.83 -16.19 0.59
C GLU A 648 -6.46 -16.83 0.81
N PHE A 649 -6.12 -17.13 2.07
CA PHE A 649 -4.90 -17.84 2.45
C PHE A 649 -4.88 -19.26 1.87
N MET A 650 -5.98 -20.02 2.03
CA MET A 650 -6.12 -21.35 1.46
C MET A 650 -5.96 -21.35 -0.05
N VAL A 651 -6.55 -20.39 -0.77
CA VAL A 651 -6.38 -20.27 -2.23
C VAL A 651 -4.92 -20.01 -2.59
N THR A 652 -4.23 -19.17 -1.82
CA THR A 652 -2.84 -18.80 -2.13
C THR A 652 -1.85 -19.95 -1.87
N ARG A 653 -2.18 -20.86 -0.94
CA ARG A 653 -1.37 -22.04 -0.58
C ARG A 653 -2.04 -23.38 -0.89
N HIS A 654 -2.97 -23.42 -1.85
CA HIS A 654 -3.79 -24.60 -2.11
C HIS A 654 -3.00 -25.85 -2.50
N GLU A 655 -1.86 -25.65 -3.15
CA GLU A 655 -0.89 -26.67 -3.57
C GLU A 655 -0.25 -27.46 -2.42
N GLU A 656 -0.35 -26.95 -1.19
CA GLU A 656 0.17 -27.57 0.03
C GLU A 656 -0.94 -28.17 0.90
N ILE A 657 -2.22 -27.96 0.56
CA ILE A 657 -3.33 -28.45 1.37
C ILE A 657 -3.39 -29.98 1.33
N ILE A 658 -3.49 -30.59 2.50
CA ILE A 658 -3.67 -32.03 2.63
C ILE A 658 -5.09 -32.38 2.22
N ASP A 659 -5.22 -33.17 1.14
CA ASP A 659 -6.50 -33.52 0.52
C ASP A 659 -7.53 -34.04 1.54
N GLY A 660 -8.66 -33.32 1.64
CA GLY A 660 -9.75 -33.65 2.55
C GLY A 660 -9.61 -33.10 3.98
N LEU A 661 -8.58 -32.32 4.28
CA LEU A 661 -8.37 -31.65 5.57
C LEU A 661 -8.51 -30.14 5.44
N GLN A 662 -9.72 -29.70 5.06
CA GLN A 662 -10.06 -28.30 4.88
C GLN A 662 -11.50 -28.02 5.32
N SER A 663 -11.73 -26.84 5.88
CA SER A 663 -13.01 -26.30 6.33
C SER A 663 -13.13 -24.82 5.96
N GLN A 664 -14.24 -24.18 6.31
CA GLN A 664 -14.38 -22.73 6.18
C GLN A 664 -13.44 -21.98 7.14
N ARG A 665 -13.09 -22.60 8.28
CA ARG A 665 -12.25 -21.99 9.32
C ARG A 665 -10.77 -22.21 9.11
N GLY A 666 -10.36 -23.21 8.33
CA GLY A 666 -8.95 -23.51 8.17
C GLY A 666 -8.63 -24.69 7.26
N ALA A 667 -7.34 -25.02 7.17
CA ALA A 667 -6.87 -26.20 6.48
C ALA A 667 -5.57 -26.72 7.09
N ALA A 668 -5.31 -28.01 6.90
CA ALA A 668 -4.01 -28.61 7.16
C ALA A 668 -3.13 -28.53 5.90
N PHE A 669 -1.87 -28.16 6.09
CA PHE A 669 -0.90 -27.95 5.04
C PHE A 669 0.31 -28.86 5.23
N LYS A 670 0.91 -29.30 4.13
CA LYS A 670 2.14 -30.07 4.08
C LYS A 670 3.10 -29.39 3.13
N SER A 671 4.26 -28.96 3.65
CA SER A 671 5.27 -28.31 2.83
C SER A 671 5.78 -29.27 1.75
N ARG A 672 5.98 -28.74 0.54
CA ARG A 672 6.55 -29.50 -0.59
C ARG A 672 8.07 -29.62 -0.52
N SER A 673 8.74 -28.67 0.14
CA SER A 673 10.20 -28.60 0.24
C SER A 673 10.74 -28.92 1.63
N LEU A 674 9.94 -28.68 2.67
CA LEU A 674 10.33 -28.85 4.07
C LEU A 674 9.66 -30.08 4.67
N LYS A 675 10.30 -30.72 5.64
CA LYS A 675 9.74 -31.82 6.42
C LYS A 675 8.90 -31.28 7.58
N ALA A 676 7.86 -30.54 7.24
CA ALA A 676 6.94 -29.91 8.18
C ALA A 676 5.50 -29.94 7.65
N GLU A 677 4.57 -30.03 8.59
CA GLU A 677 3.13 -29.96 8.38
C GLU A 677 2.54 -28.91 9.33
N ALA A 678 1.42 -28.31 8.96
CA ALA A 678 0.83 -27.21 9.68
C ALA A 678 -0.70 -27.28 9.70
N LEU A 679 -1.31 -26.69 10.71
CA LEU A 679 -2.73 -26.35 10.74
C LEU A 679 -2.85 -24.83 10.85
N VAL A 680 -3.60 -24.22 9.94
CA VAL A 680 -3.96 -22.80 10.03
C VAL A 680 -5.47 -22.70 10.16
N GLU A 681 -5.94 -22.08 11.23
CA GLU A 681 -7.37 -21.98 11.54
C GLU A 681 -7.74 -20.62 12.14
N ALA A 682 -8.95 -20.13 11.85
CA ALA A 682 -9.52 -18.94 12.47
C ALA A 682 -10.56 -19.32 13.53
N ASP A 683 -10.43 -18.70 14.70
CA ASP A 683 -11.48 -18.63 15.71
C ASP A 683 -12.19 -17.27 15.60
N TYR A 684 -13.35 -17.25 14.94
CA TYR A 684 -14.14 -16.02 14.77
C TYR A 684 -14.79 -15.53 16.07
N HIS A 685 -14.89 -16.36 17.10
CA HIS A 685 -15.41 -15.95 18.40
C HIS A 685 -14.33 -15.25 19.21
N ARG A 686 -13.11 -15.79 19.24
CA ARG A 686 -11.93 -15.15 19.86
C ARG A 686 -11.33 -14.05 19.00
N ARG A 687 -11.71 -13.99 17.72
CA ARG A 687 -11.11 -13.12 16.69
C ARG A 687 -9.61 -13.38 16.60
N SER A 688 -9.22 -14.64 16.47
CA SER A 688 -7.83 -15.06 16.28
C SER A 688 -7.66 -15.85 14.99
N ILE A 689 -6.45 -15.79 14.42
CA ILE A 689 -5.96 -16.77 13.45
C ILE A 689 -4.75 -17.46 14.08
N ASP A 690 -4.83 -18.77 14.21
CA ASP A 690 -3.84 -19.61 14.84
C ASP A 690 -3.10 -20.42 13.77
N ILE A 691 -1.76 -20.43 13.85
CA ILE A 691 -0.86 -21.21 13.01
C ILE A 691 -0.11 -22.19 13.91
N GLN A 692 -0.35 -23.48 13.69
CA GLN A 692 0.30 -24.57 14.39
C GLN A 692 1.19 -25.32 13.41
N VAL A 693 2.47 -25.56 13.74
CA VAL A 693 3.43 -26.21 12.84
C VAL A 693 4.22 -27.27 13.59
N TYR A 694 4.34 -28.45 13.00
CA TYR A 694 5.12 -29.56 13.55
C TYR A 694 5.99 -30.22 12.47
N GLY A 695 7.03 -30.92 12.92
CA GLY A 695 8.00 -31.59 12.07
C GLY A 695 9.41 -31.02 12.20
N ARG A 696 10.35 -31.62 11.46
CA ARG A 696 11.79 -31.32 11.59
C ARG A 696 12.11 -29.86 11.24
N ASP A 697 11.44 -29.33 10.23
CA ASP A 697 11.70 -28.00 9.66
C ASP A 697 10.55 -27.02 10.02
N ALA A 698 9.94 -27.19 11.20
CA ALA A 698 8.76 -26.45 11.62
C ALA A 698 9.00 -24.94 11.73
N LYS A 699 10.21 -24.53 12.13
CA LYS A 699 10.57 -23.11 12.30
C LYS A 699 10.57 -22.37 10.97
N GLU A 700 11.23 -22.96 9.98
CA GLU A 700 11.32 -22.46 8.62
C GLU A 700 9.92 -22.35 8.01
N TYR A 701 9.10 -23.39 8.18
CA TYR A 701 7.77 -23.40 7.59
C TYR A 701 6.81 -22.42 8.28
N LEU A 702 6.89 -22.26 9.61
CA LEU A 702 6.12 -21.27 10.35
C LEU A 702 6.37 -19.85 9.81
N MET A 703 7.62 -19.49 9.55
CA MET A 703 7.95 -18.16 9.00
C MET A 703 7.40 -17.98 7.58
N VAL A 704 7.41 -19.02 6.75
CA VAL A 704 6.80 -18.98 5.41
C VAL A 704 5.29 -18.76 5.49
N LEU A 705 4.60 -19.40 6.43
CA LEU A 705 3.15 -19.23 6.62
C LEU A 705 2.82 -17.87 7.25
N TYR A 706 3.65 -17.38 8.17
CA TYR A 706 3.55 -16.06 8.79
C TYR A 706 3.65 -14.94 7.75
N ASP A 707 4.69 -14.95 6.92
CA ASP A 707 4.89 -13.94 5.87
C ASP A 707 3.74 -13.96 4.85
N GLU A 708 3.24 -15.16 4.53
CA GLU A 708 2.10 -15.31 3.63
C GLU A 708 0.80 -14.79 4.22
N MET A 709 0.54 -15.08 5.50
CA MET A 709 -0.64 -14.57 6.19
C MET A 709 -0.61 -13.03 6.27
N LYS A 710 0.56 -12.43 6.53
CA LYS A 710 0.76 -10.99 6.42
C LYS A 710 0.50 -10.46 5.01
N GLY A 711 0.93 -11.20 3.99
CA GLY A 711 0.62 -10.90 2.59
C GLY A 711 -0.89 -10.91 2.30
N VAL A 712 -1.64 -11.82 2.93
CA VAL A 712 -3.11 -11.91 2.83
C VAL A 712 -3.81 -10.75 3.54
N PHE A 713 -3.28 -10.28 4.68
CA PHE A 713 -3.76 -9.04 5.30
C PHE A 713 -3.56 -7.84 4.36
N GLY A 714 -2.44 -7.83 3.61
CA GLY A 714 -2.18 -6.85 2.57
C GLY A 714 -2.25 -5.40 3.08
N ASP A 715 -2.93 -4.54 2.33
CA ASP A 715 -3.14 -3.13 2.68
C ASP A 715 -4.36 -2.90 3.59
N LEU A 716 -5.01 -3.96 4.09
CA LEU A 716 -6.09 -3.82 5.06
C LEU A 716 -5.51 -3.26 6.36
N ALA A 717 -6.12 -2.21 6.90
CA ALA A 717 -5.65 -1.58 8.14
C ALA A 717 -6.13 -2.33 9.39
N LEU A 718 -5.90 -3.65 9.39
CA LEU A 718 -6.32 -4.54 10.47
C LEU A 718 -5.47 -4.28 11.71
N GLU A 719 -6.15 -4.06 12.83
CA GLU A 719 -5.52 -3.94 14.13
C GLU A 719 -5.44 -5.32 14.79
N TYR A 720 -4.22 -5.86 14.85
CA TYR A 720 -3.95 -7.16 15.45
C TYR A 720 -2.65 -7.14 16.26
N ARG A 721 -2.54 -8.11 17.17
CA ARG A 721 -1.37 -8.41 17.99
C ARG A 721 -0.88 -9.80 17.65
N GLU A 722 0.44 -9.95 17.69
CA GLU A 722 1.12 -11.20 17.39
C GLU A 722 1.55 -11.84 18.69
N TRP A 723 1.15 -13.09 18.91
CA TRP A 723 1.45 -13.86 20.12
C TRP A 723 2.17 -15.15 19.77
N VAL A 724 3.11 -15.53 20.62
CA VAL A 724 3.81 -16.81 20.57
C VAL A 724 3.70 -17.52 21.92
N ASP A 725 3.61 -18.84 21.86
CA ASP A 725 3.66 -19.66 23.07
C ASP A 725 5.07 -19.65 23.67
N LEU A 726 5.17 -19.65 25.00
CA LEU A 726 6.43 -19.71 25.73
C LEU A 726 6.76 -21.18 26.04
N PRO A 727 7.69 -21.81 25.30
CA PRO A 727 8.06 -23.20 25.56
C PRO A 727 8.73 -23.35 26.93
N ALA A 728 8.36 -24.41 27.65
CA ALA A 728 8.98 -24.77 28.92
C ALA A 728 10.50 -24.95 28.82
N ALA A 729 10.99 -25.40 27.66
CA ALA A 729 12.42 -25.60 27.39
C ALA A 729 13.23 -24.28 27.43
N ALA A 730 12.61 -23.12 27.24
CA ALA A 730 13.28 -21.83 27.32
C ALA A 730 13.17 -21.19 28.72
N ARG A 731 12.45 -21.81 29.67
CA ARG A 731 12.30 -21.30 31.03
C ARG A 731 13.59 -21.51 31.81
N ILE A 732 14.02 -20.47 32.51
CA ILE A 732 15.22 -20.49 33.37
C ILE A 732 14.89 -20.98 34.77
N ASP A 733 13.69 -20.68 35.27
CA ASP A 733 13.27 -21.03 36.62
C ASP A 733 12.98 -22.54 36.78
N GLU A 734 13.44 -23.12 37.89
CA GLU A 734 13.17 -24.51 38.27
C GLU A 734 11.68 -24.72 38.58
N GLU A 735 11.20 -25.92 38.25
CA GLU A 735 9.79 -26.29 38.35
C GLU A 735 9.33 -26.39 39.81
N VAL A 736 8.63 -25.36 40.30
CA VAL A 736 8.05 -25.36 41.64
C VAL A 736 6.78 -26.22 41.64
N PHE A 737 6.90 -27.47 42.07
CA PHE A 737 5.82 -28.40 42.45
C PHE A 737 4.66 -28.59 41.46
N GLY A 738 4.75 -29.64 40.63
CA GLY A 738 3.67 -30.64 40.39
C GLY A 738 2.30 -30.19 39.86
N LEU A 739 2.12 -28.94 39.47
CA LEU A 739 0.94 -28.46 38.77
C LEU A 739 1.26 -28.42 37.27
N GLU A 740 0.38 -28.98 36.44
CA GLU A 740 0.42 -28.75 34.99
C GLU A 740 0.33 -27.24 34.74
N LEU A 741 1.46 -26.61 34.48
CA LEU A 741 1.53 -25.18 34.19
C LEU A 741 0.93 -24.97 32.80
N LYS A 742 -0.11 -24.14 32.76
CA LYS A 742 -0.74 -23.71 31.51
C LYS A 742 0.32 -23.02 30.64
N ILE A 743 0.40 -23.38 29.36
CA ILE A 743 1.32 -22.76 28.40
C ILE A 743 1.05 -21.25 28.39
N GLU A 744 2.09 -20.46 28.71
CA GLU A 744 2.03 -19.01 28.72
C GLU A 744 2.26 -18.46 27.32
N LYS A 745 1.75 -17.27 27.04
CA LYS A 745 1.94 -16.57 25.77
C LYS A 745 2.64 -15.24 25.99
N ALA A 746 3.44 -14.81 25.02
CA ALA A 746 4.08 -13.50 25.03
C ALA A 746 3.85 -12.73 23.72
N PRO A 747 3.75 -11.39 23.77
CA PRO A 747 3.67 -10.58 22.55
C PRO A 747 4.97 -10.70 21.74
N TYR A 748 4.88 -11.19 20.52
CA TYR A 748 6.03 -11.46 19.66
C TYR A 748 6.87 -10.20 19.37
N GLN A 749 6.20 -9.08 19.08
CA GLN A 749 6.86 -7.79 18.85
C GLN A 749 7.62 -7.28 20.08
N GLN A 750 7.15 -7.61 21.28
CA GLN A 750 7.86 -7.29 22.52
C GLN A 750 9.15 -8.09 22.62
N LEU A 751 9.10 -9.41 22.37
CA LEU A 751 10.29 -10.26 22.38
C LEU A 751 11.37 -9.76 21.40
N LEU A 752 10.98 -9.37 20.19
CA LEU A 752 11.87 -8.76 19.20
C LEU A 752 12.49 -7.45 19.71
N ALA A 753 11.69 -6.57 20.34
CA ALA A 753 12.18 -5.32 20.89
C ALA A 753 13.18 -5.53 22.03
N PHE A 754 12.96 -6.52 22.90
CA PHE A 754 13.87 -6.90 23.98
C PHE A 754 15.20 -7.43 23.40
N ALA A 755 15.14 -8.27 22.37
CA ALA A 755 16.32 -8.82 21.72
C ALA A 755 17.14 -7.74 20.99
N ARG A 756 16.49 -6.78 20.33
CA ARG A 756 17.15 -5.61 19.73
C ARG A 756 17.85 -4.73 20.77
N LYS A 757 17.33 -4.69 22.00
CA LYS A 757 17.95 -4.03 23.16
C LYS A 757 19.06 -4.89 23.82
N LYS A 758 19.43 -6.02 23.21
CA LYS A 758 20.44 -6.97 23.71
C LYS A 758 20.11 -7.56 25.09
N GLN A 759 18.83 -7.62 25.45
CA GLN A 759 18.41 -8.30 26.66
C GLN A 759 18.44 -9.81 26.43
N ARG A 760 18.88 -10.56 27.45
CA ARG A 760 19.01 -12.03 27.37
C ARG A 760 17.85 -12.78 28.02
N VAL A 761 17.11 -12.09 28.89
CA VAL A 761 16.02 -12.68 29.67
C VAL A 761 14.73 -11.91 29.43
N TYR A 762 13.65 -12.63 29.19
CA TYR A 762 12.29 -12.12 29.21
C TYR A 762 11.58 -12.62 30.46
N ILE A 763 10.84 -11.75 31.14
CA ILE A 763 10.04 -12.12 32.31
C ILE A 763 8.58 -12.09 31.88
N SER A 764 7.88 -13.22 32.01
CA SER A 764 6.46 -13.32 31.69
C SER A 764 5.59 -12.60 32.72
N GLU A 765 4.30 -12.41 32.40
CA GLU A 765 3.34 -11.79 33.32
C GLU A 765 3.18 -12.58 34.64
N SER A 766 3.37 -13.89 34.59
CA SER A 766 3.37 -14.77 35.77
C SER A 766 4.65 -14.67 36.60
N GLY A 767 5.64 -13.90 36.14
CA GLY A 767 6.91 -13.69 36.83
C GLY A 767 8.00 -14.73 36.52
N PHE A 768 7.77 -15.64 35.56
CA PHE A 768 8.79 -16.60 35.14
C PHE A 768 9.79 -15.98 34.17
N SER A 769 11.06 -16.32 34.34
CA SER A 769 12.18 -15.91 33.53
C SER A 769 12.42 -16.91 32.41
N TYR A 770 12.57 -16.41 31.19
CA TYR A 770 12.84 -17.18 29.98
C TYR A 770 14.07 -16.65 29.25
N ASP A 771 14.88 -17.55 28.70
CA ASP A 771 16.01 -17.20 27.85
C ASP A 771 15.50 -16.72 26.49
N LEU A 772 15.76 -15.45 26.18
CA LEU A 772 15.24 -14.80 24.98
C LEU A 772 15.88 -15.34 23.69
N GLY A 773 17.13 -15.79 23.76
CA GLY A 773 17.83 -16.40 22.62
C GLY A 773 17.23 -17.76 22.28
N MET A 774 16.93 -18.58 23.30
CA MET A 774 16.22 -19.85 23.13
C MET A 774 14.79 -19.62 22.67
N LEU A 775 14.04 -18.68 23.27
CA LEU A 775 12.69 -18.34 22.85
C LEU A 775 12.64 -17.93 21.37
N LEU A 776 13.44 -16.95 20.96
CA LEU A 776 13.44 -16.52 19.56
C LEU A 776 14.03 -17.58 18.64
N GLY A 777 14.98 -18.38 19.09
CA GLY A 777 15.52 -19.52 18.36
C GLY A 777 14.51 -20.65 18.15
N VAL A 778 13.39 -20.67 18.89
CA VAL A 778 12.29 -21.62 18.66
C VAL A 778 11.45 -21.22 17.44
N PHE A 779 11.35 -19.92 17.12
CA PHE A 779 10.47 -19.42 16.06
C PHE A 779 11.22 -18.81 14.86
N LEU A 780 12.44 -18.30 15.06
CA LEU A 780 13.25 -17.62 14.04
C LEU A 780 14.52 -18.40 13.72
N THR A 781 14.81 -18.50 12.42
CA THR A 781 16.11 -18.96 11.92
C THR A 781 17.21 -17.93 12.20
N GLU A 782 18.48 -18.34 12.14
CA GLU A 782 19.62 -17.41 12.29
C GLU A 782 19.58 -16.26 11.26
N GLU A 783 19.13 -16.55 10.04
CA GLU A 783 18.95 -15.54 8.99
C GLU A 783 17.78 -14.59 9.31
N GLY A 784 16.68 -15.11 9.87
CA GLY A 784 15.56 -14.31 10.38
C GLY A 784 15.96 -13.40 11.54
N GLN A 785 16.80 -13.89 12.45
CA GLN A 785 17.37 -13.09 13.54
C GLN A 785 18.27 -11.96 13.00
N LYS A 786 19.12 -12.24 12.01
CA LYS A 786 19.94 -11.21 11.34
C LYS A 786 19.08 -10.16 10.63
N LYS A 787 18.05 -10.57 9.87
CA LYS A 787 17.08 -9.65 9.23
C LYS A 787 16.32 -8.79 10.24
N ALA A 788 16.03 -9.34 11.42
CA ALA A 788 15.39 -8.59 12.51
C ALA A 788 16.33 -7.63 13.26
N GLY A 789 17.61 -7.55 12.88
CA GLY A 789 18.63 -6.70 13.52
C GLY A 789 19.14 -7.26 14.85
N ILE A 790 18.97 -8.56 15.08
CA ILE A 790 19.35 -9.25 16.31
C ILE A 790 20.76 -9.81 16.13
N ILE A 791 21.73 -9.22 16.84
CA ILE A 791 23.09 -9.76 16.96
C ILE A 791 23.25 -10.24 18.41
N ILE A 792 22.97 -11.51 18.67
CA ILE A 792 23.37 -12.13 19.94
C ILE A 792 24.86 -12.50 19.79
N GLN A 793 25.75 -11.52 19.91
CA GLN A 793 27.15 -11.80 20.20
C GLN A 793 27.21 -12.32 21.63
N GLY A 794 27.30 -13.64 21.77
CA GLY A 794 27.54 -14.29 23.04
C GLY A 794 29.00 -14.14 23.42
N ASP A 795 29.36 -13.03 24.06
CA ASP A 795 30.49 -13.06 25.01
C ASP A 795 30.08 -14.00 26.15
N TYR A 796 30.74 -15.15 26.24
CA TYR A 796 30.66 -16.07 27.36
C TYR A 796 31.71 -15.62 28.39
N TYR A 797 31.27 -15.33 29.61
CA TYR A 797 32.15 -15.05 30.75
C TYR A 797 32.12 -16.27 31.67
N GLU A 798 33.28 -16.87 31.91
CA GLU A 798 33.49 -17.89 32.93
C GLU A 798 34.33 -17.23 34.05
N GLY A 799 33.64 -16.63 35.04
CA GLY A 799 34.26 -15.81 36.08
C GLY A 799 34.81 -14.45 35.58
N ASP A 800 35.85 -13.92 36.24
CA ASP A 800 36.45 -12.59 35.99
C ASP A 800 37.31 -12.49 34.71
N LYS A 801 37.26 -13.47 33.80
CA LYS A 801 38.01 -13.43 32.54
C LYS A 801 37.08 -13.42 31.32
N LYS A 802 37.32 -12.41 30.47
CA LYS A 802 36.74 -12.27 29.14
C LYS A 802 37.38 -13.28 28.18
N VAL A 803 36.62 -14.26 27.70
CA VAL A 803 37.09 -15.21 26.67
C VAL A 803 36.92 -14.57 25.29
N SER A 804 37.73 -13.57 24.99
CA SER A 804 37.83 -13.00 23.64
C SER A 804 39.26 -12.59 23.33
N GLU A 805 40.18 -13.55 23.38
CA GLU A 805 41.52 -13.48 22.76
C GLU A 805 42.22 -14.82 22.98
N ILE A 806 41.93 -15.79 22.13
CA ILE A 806 42.92 -16.80 21.76
C ILE A 806 43.15 -16.58 20.27
N GLU A 807 44.22 -15.86 19.93
CA GLU A 807 44.79 -15.91 18.60
C GLU A 807 45.19 -17.37 18.33
N ILE A 808 44.41 -18.07 17.51
CA ILE A 808 44.88 -19.27 16.85
C ILE A 808 45.58 -18.81 15.58
N ASP A 809 46.91 -18.80 15.63
CA ASP A 809 47.76 -18.63 14.45
C ASP A 809 47.59 -19.88 13.56
N ILE A 810 46.74 -19.77 12.55
CA ILE A 810 46.46 -20.86 11.60
C ILE A 810 47.64 -20.94 10.63
N SER A 811 48.62 -21.76 10.98
CA SER A 811 49.58 -22.30 10.02
C SER A 811 48.95 -23.48 9.28
N ASN A 812 48.41 -23.21 8.09
CA ASN A 812 48.11 -24.14 6.99
C ASN A 812 47.78 -25.60 7.37
N SER A 813 46.49 -25.94 7.59
CA SER A 813 45.96 -27.30 7.37
C SER A 813 44.44 -27.25 7.24
N THR A 814 43.91 -27.82 6.16
CA THR A 814 42.48 -27.97 5.88
C THR A 814 41.88 -29.02 6.84
N ILE A 815 40.85 -28.66 7.62
CA ILE A 815 40.21 -29.60 8.56
C ILE A 815 39.45 -30.67 7.75
N HIS A 816 39.90 -31.92 7.82
CA HIS A 816 39.28 -33.05 7.13
C HIS A 816 38.17 -33.76 7.94
N GLY A 817 37.88 -33.34 9.19
CA GLY A 817 37.00 -34.04 10.16
C GLY A 817 35.67 -33.38 10.56
N SER A 818 34.93 -34.02 11.48
CA SER A 818 33.71 -33.46 12.07
C SER A 818 34.01 -32.33 13.06
N VAL A 819 33.41 -31.17 12.83
CA VAL A 819 33.48 -30.00 13.72
C VAL A 819 32.75 -30.26 15.04
N VAL A 820 31.67 -31.05 15.02
CA VAL A 820 30.91 -31.43 16.21
C VAL A 820 31.75 -32.32 17.10
N ALA A 821 32.39 -33.36 16.53
CA ALA A 821 33.32 -34.23 17.25
C ALA A 821 34.48 -33.45 17.86
N ALA A 822 35.10 -32.53 17.11
CA ALA A 822 36.21 -31.70 17.59
C ALA A 822 35.82 -30.87 18.85
N LYS A 823 34.63 -30.26 18.83
CA LYS A 823 34.12 -29.47 19.95
C LYS A 823 33.78 -30.35 21.17
N THR A 824 33.21 -31.54 20.94
CA THR A 824 32.93 -32.51 22.00
C THR A 824 34.22 -33.02 22.68
N ILE A 825 35.26 -33.27 21.90
CA ILE A 825 36.58 -33.69 22.41
C ILE A 825 37.23 -32.57 23.22
N GLU A 826 37.17 -31.33 22.74
CA GLU A 826 37.69 -30.15 23.44
C GLU A 826 37.00 -29.94 24.80
N ASN A 827 35.66 -29.99 24.82
CA ASN A 827 34.88 -29.92 26.07
C ASN A 827 35.26 -31.05 27.04
N SER A 828 35.50 -32.25 26.51
CA SER A 828 35.89 -33.42 27.31
C SER A 828 37.29 -33.26 27.90
N PHE A 829 38.25 -32.68 27.16
CA PHE A 829 39.58 -32.34 27.69
C PHE A 829 39.49 -31.33 28.83
N ASN A 830 38.69 -30.28 28.67
CA ASN A 830 38.51 -29.24 29.69
C ASN A 830 37.89 -29.82 30.96
N SER A 831 36.87 -30.68 30.84
CA SER A 831 36.27 -31.40 31.97
C SER A 831 37.28 -32.31 32.68
N LEU A 832 38.18 -32.98 31.93
CA LEU A 832 39.20 -33.85 32.51
C LEU A 832 40.28 -33.08 33.28
N GLN A 833 40.68 -31.91 32.80
CA GLN A 833 41.66 -31.04 33.47
C GLN A 833 41.12 -30.39 34.76
N GLN A 834 39.81 -30.25 34.91
CA GLN A 834 39.19 -29.72 36.12
C GLN A 834 39.14 -30.75 37.28
N SER A 835 39.43 -32.03 37.01
CA SER A 835 39.48 -33.07 38.05
C SER A 835 40.77 -32.97 38.88
N GLN A 836 40.66 -32.97 40.22
CA GLN A 836 41.82 -32.82 41.14
C GLN A 836 42.60 -34.13 41.40
N GLU A 837 42.20 -35.25 40.79
CA GLU A 837 42.86 -36.56 40.98
C GLU A 837 43.69 -36.97 39.76
N ASP A 838 45.02 -36.94 39.90
CA ASP A 838 45.95 -37.50 38.90
C ASP A 838 46.08 -39.01 39.12
N ASN A 839 45.12 -39.76 38.58
CA ASN A 839 45.09 -41.21 38.65
C ASN A 839 45.35 -41.83 37.25
N GLN A 840 45.77 -43.09 37.23
CA GLN A 840 46.14 -43.81 36.00
C GLN A 840 44.98 -43.88 34.97
N VAL A 841 43.72 -43.78 35.43
CA VAL A 841 42.53 -43.79 34.56
C VAL A 841 42.37 -42.46 33.84
N ASN A 842 42.52 -41.33 34.53
CA ASN A 842 42.47 -40.00 33.92
C ASN A 842 43.59 -39.80 32.88
N GLN A 843 44.78 -40.35 33.13
CA GLN A 843 45.87 -40.33 32.15
C GLN A 843 45.51 -41.13 30.89
N LEU A 844 44.90 -42.30 31.03
CA LEU A 844 44.47 -43.11 29.88
C LEU A 844 43.28 -42.50 29.14
N LEU A 845 42.33 -41.85 29.82
CA LEU A 845 41.22 -41.13 29.20
C LEU A 845 41.72 -39.91 28.41
N ALA A 846 42.73 -39.19 28.91
CA ALA A 846 43.37 -38.11 28.17
C ALA A 846 44.08 -38.63 26.90
N VAL A 847 44.72 -39.79 26.98
CA VAL A 847 45.30 -40.46 25.79
C VAL A 847 44.19 -40.85 24.82
N LEU A 848 43.08 -41.42 25.30
CA LEU A 848 41.94 -41.80 24.47
C LEU A 848 41.38 -40.60 23.68
N LEU A 849 41.18 -39.46 24.33
CA LEU A 849 40.71 -38.24 23.66
C LEU A 849 41.69 -37.73 22.60
N ARG A 850 43.02 -37.85 22.82
CA ARG A 850 44.02 -37.46 21.80
C ARG A 850 43.96 -38.36 20.58
N GLU A 851 43.82 -39.67 20.77
CA GLU A 851 43.71 -40.61 19.67
C GLU A 851 42.40 -40.39 18.87
N ILE A 852 41.29 -40.06 19.53
CA ILE A 852 40.03 -39.70 18.86
C ILE A 852 40.18 -38.37 18.10
N GLN A 853 40.91 -37.38 18.66
CA GLN A 853 41.18 -36.11 17.99
C GLN A 853 42.03 -36.29 16.73
N ASP A 854 43.09 -37.09 16.83
CA ASP A 854 43.96 -37.43 15.70
C ASP A 854 43.18 -38.19 14.62
N LEU A 855 42.34 -39.15 15.02
CA LEU A 855 41.45 -39.87 14.13
C LEU A 855 40.46 -38.93 13.41
N ASN A 856 39.84 -37.99 14.12
CA ASN A 856 38.95 -36.98 13.55
C ASN A 856 39.69 -36.10 12.53
N SER A 857 40.98 -35.81 12.72
CA SER A 857 41.76 -35.04 11.74
C SER A 857 42.07 -35.80 10.44
N LYS A 858 41.99 -37.15 10.46
CA LYS A 858 42.40 -38.04 9.36
C LYS A 858 41.25 -38.66 8.59
N VAL A 859 40.03 -38.60 9.12
CA VAL A 859 38.84 -39.23 8.54
C VAL A 859 37.80 -38.17 8.21
N PRO A 860 37.12 -38.24 7.03
CA PRO A 860 36.00 -37.38 6.71
C PRO A 860 34.94 -37.34 7.82
N ALA A 861 34.27 -36.19 7.97
CA ALA A 861 33.17 -36.04 8.91
C ALA A 861 32.16 -37.19 8.77
N SER A 862 31.98 -37.96 9.85
CA SER A 862 31.12 -39.15 9.88
C SER A 862 30.43 -39.26 11.24
N GLN A 863 29.20 -39.77 11.22
CA GLN A 863 28.41 -39.99 12.43
C GLN A 863 29.14 -40.90 13.42
N THR A 864 29.90 -41.89 12.92
CA THR A 864 30.69 -42.83 13.73
C THR A 864 31.74 -42.13 14.62
N ILE A 865 32.35 -41.04 14.15
CA ILE A 865 33.32 -40.27 14.94
C ILE A 865 32.62 -39.34 15.94
N GLU A 866 31.45 -38.83 15.59
CA GLU A 866 30.63 -38.03 16.51
C GLU A 866 30.10 -38.88 17.66
N ASP A 867 29.57 -40.07 17.37
CA ASP A 867 29.09 -41.03 18.37
C ASP A 867 30.24 -41.48 19.29
N MET A 868 31.39 -41.83 18.72
CA MET A 868 32.61 -42.17 19.48
C MET A 868 33.04 -41.04 20.42
N SER A 869 32.91 -39.78 19.98
CA SER A 869 33.26 -38.61 20.79
C SER A 869 32.23 -38.37 21.91
N GLN A 870 30.95 -38.62 21.67
CA GLN A 870 29.88 -38.54 22.67
C GLN A 870 29.99 -39.66 23.71
N ASP A 871 30.34 -40.87 23.30
CA ASP A 871 30.58 -41.98 24.22
C ASP A 871 31.82 -41.73 25.08
N ALA A 872 32.89 -41.16 24.51
CA ALA A 872 34.06 -40.72 25.28
C ALA A 872 33.70 -39.64 26.31
N GLN A 873 32.89 -38.65 25.92
CA GLN A 873 32.41 -37.61 26.84
C GLN A 873 31.56 -38.20 27.97
N SER A 874 30.66 -39.12 27.64
CA SER A 874 29.81 -39.82 28.63
C SER A 874 30.63 -40.67 29.59
N LEU A 875 31.65 -41.37 29.08
CA LEU A 875 32.58 -42.16 29.88
C LEU A 875 33.31 -41.28 30.89
N ILE A 876 33.84 -40.13 30.45
CA ILE A 876 34.56 -39.18 31.31
C ILE A 876 33.62 -38.60 32.38
N ALA A 877 32.44 -38.13 31.98
CA ALA A 877 31.46 -37.59 32.92
C ALA A 877 31.03 -38.61 33.98
N GLU A 878 30.92 -39.89 33.64
CA GLU A 878 30.57 -40.95 34.58
C GLU A 878 31.74 -41.29 35.52
N THR A 879 33.01 -41.24 35.05
CA THR A 879 34.19 -41.47 35.91
C THR A 879 34.44 -40.36 36.94
N GLN A 880 33.95 -39.15 36.69
CA GLN A 880 34.11 -38.01 37.60
C GLN A 880 33.01 -37.91 38.69
N ARG A 881 32.04 -38.84 38.70
CA ARG A 881 30.99 -38.87 39.72
C ARG A 881 31.50 -39.44 41.03
N GLU A 882 30.97 -38.94 42.16
CA GLU A 882 31.24 -39.47 43.50
C GLU A 882 30.91 -40.98 43.65
N LYS A 883 29.95 -41.49 42.88
CA LYS A 883 29.61 -42.92 42.78
C LYS A 883 29.37 -43.33 41.33
N PRO A 884 30.39 -43.79 40.61
CA PRO A 884 30.27 -44.19 39.20
C PRO A 884 29.36 -45.41 39.04
N ARG A 885 28.52 -45.43 38.00
CA ARG A 885 27.64 -46.58 37.70
C ARG A 885 28.35 -47.57 36.77
N PRO A 886 28.66 -48.81 37.21
CA PRO A 886 29.44 -49.77 36.41
C PRO A 886 28.81 -50.09 35.04
N ASN A 887 27.47 -50.20 34.99
CA ASN A 887 26.74 -50.48 33.75
C ASN A 887 26.89 -49.36 32.69
N ARG A 888 27.01 -48.09 33.11
CA ARG A 888 27.18 -46.97 32.17
C ARG A 888 28.61 -46.83 31.68
N LEU A 889 29.60 -47.06 32.56
CA LEU A 889 31.00 -47.14 32.17
C LEU A 889 31.25 -48.23 31.11
N GLY A 890 30.63 -49.39 31.29
CA GLY A 890 30.71 -50.49 30.33
C GLY A 890 30.07 -50.16 28.98
N VAL A 891 28.88 -49.56 28.97
CA VAL A 891 28.16 -49.23 27.72
C VAL A 891 28.93 -48.20 26.89
N SER A 892 29.41 -47.12 27.49
CA SER A 892 30.17 -46.10 26.77
C SER A 892 31.54 -46.61 26.29
N LEU A 893 32.22 -47.45 27.08
CA LEU A 893 33.48 -48.05 26.64
C LEU A 893 33.28 -49.04 25.48
N GLU A 894 32.19 -49.81 25.48
CA GLU A 894 31.89 -50.74 24.39
C GLU A 894 31.48 -50.01 23.11
N GLY A 895 30.71 -48.92 23.22
CA GLY A 895 30.37 -48.05 22.08
C GLY A 895 31.61 -47.47 21.38
N ILE A 896 32.61 -47.02 22.15
CA ILE A 896 33.89 -46.55 21.60
C ILE A 896 34.64 -47.67 20.86
N LYS A 897 34.63 -48.90 21.40
CA LYS A 897 35.28 -50.06 20.78
C LYS A 897 34.59 -50.49 19.49
N GLU A 898 33.27 -50.55 19.47
CA GLU A 898 32.47 -50.87 18.29
C GLU A 898 32.66 -49.83 17.18
N ALA A 899 32.68 -48.54 17.54
CA ALA A 899 32.97 -47.46 16.59
C ALA A 899 34.39 -47.55 16.02
N ALA A 900 35.38 -47.90 16.86
CA ALA A 900 36.76 -48.09 16.41
C ALA A 900 36.91 -49.31 15.50
N GLN A 901 36.22 -50.42 15.77
CA GLN A 901 36.19 -51.59 14.87
C GLN A 901 35.54 -51.27 13.52
N THR A 902 34.48 -50.46 13.53
CA THR A 902 33.78 -50.02 12.31
C THR A 902 34.68 -49.18 11.40
N LEU A 903 35.56 -48.36 11.98
CA LEU A 903 36.53 -47.53 11.26
C LEU A 903 37.80 -48.27 10.83
N GLY A 904 37.95 -49.55 11.22
CA GLY A 904 39.03 -50.43 10.77
C GLY A 904 40.43 -50.02 11.23
N ASP A 905 41.44 -50.31 10.43
CA ASP A 905 42.86 -50.17 10.81
C ASP A 905 43.27 -48.75 11.24
N ILE A 906 42.57 -47.71 10.77
CA ILE A 906 42.87 -46.30 11.08
C ILE A 906 42.54 -45.97 12.55
N ALA A 907 41.54 -46.63 13.15
CA ALA A 907 41.11 -46.39 14.53
C ALA A 907 41.72 -47.39 15.54
N LYS A 908 42.69 -48.21 15.13
CA LYS A 908 43.38 -49.17 15.99
C LYS A 908 43.99 -48.56 17.26
N PRO A 909 44.60 -47.36 17.24
CA PRO A 909 45.10 -46.72 18.46
C PRO A 909 44.00 -46.44 19.50
N VAL A 910 42.83 -45.98 19.06
CA VAL A 910 41.66 -45.73 19.93
C VAL A 910 41.21 -47.04 20.59
N PHE A 911 41.12 -48.12 19.82
CA PHE A 911 40.73 -49.44 20.32
C PHE A 911 41.71 -49.98 21.38
N GLU A 912 43.02 -49.87 21.13
CA GLU A 912 44.06 -50.34 22.07
C GLU A 912 44.06 -49.58 23.40
N VAL A 913 43.71 -48.29 23.38
CA VAL A 913 43.60 -47.48 24.59
C VAL A 913 42.31 -47.83 25.35
N ALA A 914 41.19 -48.02 24.65
CA ALA A 914 39.93 -48.46 25.26
C ALA A 914 40.03 -49.84 25.94
N GLU A 915 40.78 -50.79 25.35
CA GLU A 915 41.08 -52.09 25.96
C GLU A 915 41.88 -51.97 27.27
N LYS A 916 42.83 -51.03 27.33
CA LYS A 916 43.64 -50.80 28.54
C LYS A 916 42.85 -50.14 29.69
N ILE A 917 41.84 -49.34 29.35
CA ILE A 917 40.98 -48.64 30.32
C ILE A 917 40.01 -49.61 31.00
N GLY A 918 39.47 -50.60 30.27
CA GLY A 918 38.43 -51.51 30.76
C GLY A 918 38.72 -52.19 32.10
N PRO A 919 39.87 -52.86 32.30
CA PRO A 919 40.21 -53.51 33.56
C PRO A 919 40.31 -52.55 34.76
N LEU A 920 40.70 -51.29 34.51
CA LEU A 920 40.85 -50.27 35.56
C LEU A 920 39.50 -49.68 35.98
N LEU A 921 38.56 -49.53 35.04
CA LEU A 921 37.20 -49.08 35.35
C LEU A 921 36.42 -50.11 36.18
N LEU A 922 36.70 -51.41 36.01
CA LEU A 922 36.10 -52.47 36.84
C LEU A 922 36.56 -52.41 38.30
N SER A 923 37.77 -51.92 38.58
CA SER A 923 38.23 -51.69 39.95
C SER A 923 37.58 -50.48 40.63
N ILE A 924 37.18 -49.46 39.85
CA ILE A 924 36.46 -48.27 40.35
C ILE A 924 34.99 -48.59 40.67
N GLY A 925 34.39 -49.55 39.95
CA GLY A 925 33.00 -49.97 40.17
C GLY A 925 32.76 -50.92 41.37
N MET A 926 33.83 -51.45 41.99
CA MET A 926 33.76 -52.37 43.13
C MET A 926 34.25 -51.77 44.46
N SER A 927 34.71 -50.51 44.46
CA SER A 927 35.18 -49.78 45.66
C SER A 927 34.09 -48.98 46.35
#